data_AF-A0A125YYJ9-F1
#
_entry.id   AF-A0A125YYJ9-F1
#
_cell.length_a   1.000
_cell.length_b   1.000
_cell.length_c   1.000
_cell.angle_alpha   90.00
_cell.angle_beta   90.00
_cell.angle_gamma   90.00
#
_symmetry.space_group_name_H-M   'P 1'
#
loop_
_entity.id
_entity.type
_entity.pdbx_description
1 polymer ?
#
loop_
_entity_poly.entity_id
_entity_poly.type
_entity_poly.pdbx_seq_one_letter_code
_entity_poly.pdbx_strand_id
1 'polypeptide(L)'
;MPGVLSKGASSPEAPATSRASLFALFSRFCPDRTRKRLFLAFSSLIVCSSCNLATPTLLGIAIDAASSSSRSSSLPSSLSSSFSASAGAGCAPATGLFAGVGSVLSGVWTVLGQVLCGGGKEALKSQPPKVLFTLIACVVCLGAFSSFLRTSQLETAEHEMRMEVRRQLFRTLLYMPPSLFLCRSPGHLLPLFTEDTEALVSALTQTQAQALRYTSSVVGGSSLLLLISPRVTVLALLLLPLAGCSAMLLAKRLRRLRSIREKEMQECTAFLSDRLFHVKTVYIHQEQEQELFRLQKRQDEALEAAKAAAVANGCFFGGLSFSINATVLALLTYGTTLVKQGVLSYGNLTTFAVYSSMVGVGFSGLTAVSSELARAAEAGARLHAVLSVGETLRLPGTSRQRELPDAREQRKHKKQKREGQEEEQRKEREEEGKSERESLPLLVKISEFEEGRAGPEDVAQQVEGKIVFSNVSFSYGRSKDFQERSAPTSSLASLLLPAHASEAKNEGREIGESKETPETTGDTAALKNVSLVFPPGSVTAVTGASGAGKSTLLKLLTQELRPQQGTVTLDGVDVQAIPTRLLLQKLIGVVNNESTSLLTGLSVRENITYGVWTPPATPEPAAGCPELFLEVCRLCKVDKFLSAPNISRENEVVEGAAAGFSSGEQQRLGLARALIKRASVLVLDEATAHLDAENERLLLQTLRELLQKENSTLSTGESERNETRLLTGAVKTVVLIAHSKAALQMADSVVVLRAGEIVEQGSFETLVKANGELARLLKLQEQSGDTSERTAPNHAEK
;
A
#
# COMPACT_ATOMS: atom_id res chain seq x y z
N MET A 1 -9.64 -55.75 5.69
CA MET A 1 -8.81 -56.27 4.58
C MET A 1 -7.80 -55.17 4.20
N PRO A 2 -6.50 -55.45 4.28
CA PRO A 2 -5.44 -54.45 4.10
C PRO A 2 -5.11 -54.18 2.62
N GLY A 3 -4.69 -52.95 2.32
CA GLY A 3 -3.72 -52.59 1.27
C GLY A 3 -4.15 -52.64 -0.20
N VAL A 4 -4.42 -51.47 -0.80
CA VAL A 4 -3.72 -50.97 -2.01
C VAL A 4 -3.69 -49.44 -1.97
N LEU A 5 -2.52 -48.89 -1.64
CA LEU A 5 -2.10 -47.53 -1.96
C LEU A 5 -1.67 -47.50 -3.43
N SER A 6 -2.13 -46.53 -4.23
CA SER A 6 -1.26 -45.64 -5.04
C SER A 6 -2.10 -44.65 -5.88
N LYS A 7 -1.49 -43.49 -6.15
CA LYS A 7 -1.93 -42.36 -7.01
C LYS A 7 -2.79 -41.26 -6.37
N GLY A 8 -2.11 -40.48 -5.54
CA GLY A 8 -1.85 -39.06 -5.80
C GLY A 8 -3.03 -38.18 -6.25
N ALA A 9 -3.88 -37.80 -5.31
CA ALA A 9 -4.54 -36.51 -5.34
C ALA A 9 -3.91 -35.66 -4.23
N SER A 10 -2.84 -34.95 -4.56
CA SER A 10 -2.33 -33.87 -3.73
C SER A 10 -3.46 -32.87 -3.52
N SER A 11 -3.90 -32.74 -2.26
CA SER A 11 -4.62 -31.57 -1.78
C SER A 11 -3.96 -30.30 -2.33
N PRO A 12 -4.71 -29.26 -2.71
CA PRO A 12 -4.10 -27.98 -3.07
C PRO A 12 -3.32 -27.52 -1.84
N GLU A 13 -1.99 -27.58 -1.93
CA GLU A 13 -1.10 -27.00 -0.95
C GLU A 13 -1.49 -25.53 -0.84
N ALA A 14 -2.06 -25.14 0.30
CA ALA A 14 -2.03 -23.74 0.71
C ALA A 14 -0.56 -23.30 0.61
N PRO A 15 -0.26 -22.20 -0.09
CA PRO A 15 1.09 -21.92 -0.55
C PRO A 15 2.06 -21.95 0.62
N ALA A 16 2.99 -22.91 0.61
CA ALA A 16 4.06 -23.03 1.60
C ALA A 16 4.95 -21.77 1.67
N THR A 17 4.76 -20.82 0.75
CA THR A 17 5.38 -19.48 0.70
C THR A 17 4.78 -18.46 1.67
N SER A 18 3.59 -18.69 2.27
CA SER A 18 2.91 -17.71 3.14
C SER A 18 3.58 -17.52 4.51
N ARG A 19 4.16 -18.56 5.11
CA ARG A 19 4.77 -18.45 6.45
C ARG A 19 6.16 -17.82 6.41
N ALA A 20 6.96 -18.19 5.41
CA ALA A 20 8.28 -17.61 5.18
C ALA A 20 8.19 -16.13 4.82
N SER A 21 7.18 -15.73 4.02
CA SER A 21 6.96 -14.33 3.68
C SER A 21 6.53 -13.50 4.89
N LEU A 22 5.61 -13.98 5.73
CA LEU A 22 5.18 -13.26 6.93
C LEU A 22 6.33 -13.04 7.93
N PHE A 23 7.20 -14.04 8.13
CA PHE A 23 8.36 -13.90 9.02
C PHE A 23 9.43 -12.97 8.42
N ALA A 24 9.66 -13.05 7.11
CA ALA A 24 10.56 -12.12 6.41
C ALA A 24 10.06 -10.68 6.52
N LEU A 25 8.75 -10.45 6.31
CA LEU A 25 8.12 -9.13 6.50
C LEU A 25 8.25 -8.65 7.96
N PHE A 26 8.02 -9.52 8.95
CA PHE A 26 8.18 -9.16 10.36
C PHE A 26 9.61 -8.70 10.67
N SER A 27 10.63 -9.42 10.20
CA SER A 27 12.03 -9.05 10.39
C SER A 27 12.41 -7.73 9.72
N ARG A 28 11.74 -7.41 8.60
CA ARG A 28 11.96 -6.20 7.81
C ARG A 28 11.30 -4.95 8.39
N PHE A 29 10.16 -5.09 9.06
CA PHE A 29 9.33 -3.98 9.51
C PHE A 29 9.37 -3.70 11.01
N CYS A 30 10.16 -4.45 11.79
CA CYS A 30 10.32 -4.22 13.24
C CYS A 30 11.60 -3.43 13.55
N PRO A 31 11.50 -2.13 13.90
CA PRO A 31 12.61 -1.40 14.52
C PRO A 31 13.04 -2.02 15.86
N ASP A 32 14.29 -1.79 16.26
CA ASP A 32 14.83 -2.28 17.55
C ASP A 32 14.03 -1.77 18.76
N ARG A 33 13.52 -0.54 18.70
CA ARG A 33 12.65 0.04 19.74
C ARG A 33 11.35 -0.76 19.88
N THR A 34 10.73 -1.08 18.75
CA THR A 34 9.46 -1.81 18.71
C THR A 34 9.64 -3.27 19.16
N ARG A 35 10.79 -3.88 18.86
CA ARG A 35 11.15 -5.21 19.38
C ARG A 35 11.22 -5.25 20.90
N LYS A 36 11.80 -4.23 21.55
CA LYS A 36 11.83 -4.12 23.02
C LYS A 36 10.42 -4.00 23.62
N ARG A 37 9.54 -3.23 22.99
CA ARG A 37 8.13 -3.10 23.42
C ARG A 37 7.35 -4.40 23.26
N LEU A 38 7.52 -5.10 22.15
CA LEU A 38 6.94 -6.42 21.94
C LEU A 38 7.41 -7.41 23.01
N PHE A 39 8.72 -7.42 23.34
CA PHE A 39 9.24 -8.27 24.42
C PHE A 39 8.59 -7.96 25.77
N LEU A 40 8.44 -6.68 26.12
CA LEU A 40 7.76 -6.26 27.35
C LEU A 40 6.26 -6.63 27.34
N ALA A 41 5.61 -6.54 26.18
CA ALA A 41 4.22 -6.95 26.01
C ALA A 41 4.02 -8.47 26.15
N PHE A 42 4.91 -9.28 25.57
CA PHE A 42 4.83 -10.74 25.70
C PHE A 42 5.19 -11.21 27.11
N SER A 43 6.13 -10.56 27.81
CA SER A 43 6.43 -10.90 29.20
C SER A 43 5.26 -10.57 30.14
N SER A 44 4.64 -9.39 29.97
CA SER A 44 3.40 -9.04 30.68
C SER A 44 2.23 -9.98 30.32
N LEU A 45 2.11 -10.45 29.08
CA LEU A 45 1.12 -11.46 28.70
C LEU A 45 1.27 -12.76 29.51
N ILE A 46 2.49 -13.23 29.74
CA ILE A 46 2.77 -14.43 30.53
C ILE A 46 2.33 -14.21 31.98
N VAL A 47 2.66 -13.05 32.57
CA VAL A 47 2.24 -12.69 33.93
C VAL A 47 0.71 -12.64 34.04
N CYS A 48 0.04 -11.94 33.13
CA CYS A 48 -1.41 -11.83 33.09
C CYS A 48 -2.09 -13.21 32.94
N SER A 49 -1.57 -14.06 32.05
CA SER A 49 -2.08 -15.43 31.85
C SER A 49 -1.92 -16.27 33.12
N SER A 50 -0.78 -16.14 33.79
CA SER A 50 -0.50 -16.86 35.05
C SER A 50 -1.45 -16.41 36.17
N CYS A 51 -1.71 -15.10 36.30
CA CYS A 51 -2.70 -14.58 37.26
C CYS A 51 -4.11 -15.12 36.98
N ASN A 52 -4.53 -15.15 35.70
CA ASN A 52 -5.85 -15.67 35.31
C ASN A 52 -5.98 -17.18 35.54
N LEU A 53 -4.90 -17.95 35.41
CA LEU A 53 -4.90 -19.38 35.73
C LEU A 53 -4.90 -19.63 37.25
N ALA A 54 -4.28 -18.76 38.05
CA ALA A 54 -4.17 -18.93 39.50
C ALA A 54 -5.46 -18.57 40.25
N THR A 55 -6.24 -17.61 39.75
CA THR A 55 -7.45 -17.12 40.42
C THR A 55 -8.51 -18.19 40.71
N PRO A 56 -8.86 -19.12 39.80
CA PRO A 56 -9.86 -20.16 40.09
C PRO A 56 -9.38 -21.15 41.16
N THR A 57 -8.11 -21.54 41.14
CA THR A 57 -7.53 -22.41 42.19
C THR A 57 -7.55 -21.75 43.57
N LEU A 58 -7.20 -20.47 43.66
CA LEU A 58 -7.25 -19.74 44.93
C LEU A 58 -8.68 -19.61 45.43
N LEU A 59 -9.63 -19.35 44.53
CA LEU A 59 -11.05 -19.29 44.86
C LEU A 59 -11.58 -20.63 45.37
N GLY A 60 -11.19 -21.75 44.77
CA GLY A 60 -11.53 -23.09 45.26
C GLY A 60 -11.05 -23.35 46.68
N ILE A 61 -9.78 -23.04 46.97
CA ILE A 61 -9.21 -23.18 48.32
C ILE A 61 -9.96 -22.28 49.32
N ALA A 62 -10.38 -21.07 48.90
CA ALA A 62 -11.15 -20.14 49.73
C ALA A 62 -12.50 -20.72 50.14
N ILE A 63 -13.19 -21.31 49.16
CA ILE A 63 -14.51 -21.91 49.35
C ILE A 63 -14.40 -23.13 50.28
N ASP A 64 -13.38 -23.97 50.09
CA ASP A 64 -13.14 -25.12 50.98
C ASP A 64 -12.86 -24.67 52.41
N ALA A 65 -11.99 -23.67 52.61
CA ALA A 65 -11.70 -23.10 53.93
C ALA A 65 -12.96 -22.51 54.60
N ALA A 66 -13.76 -21.73 53.86
CA ALA A 66 -15.00 -21.15 54.37
C ALA A 66 -16.08 -22.19 54.70
N SER A 67 -16.16 -23.27 53.91
CA SER A 67 -17.10 -24.37 54.14
C SER A 67 -16.73 -25.23 55.35
N SER A 68 -15.43 -25.26 55.71
CA SER A 68 -14.95 -25.97 56.90
C SER A 68 -15.18 -25.18 58.19
N SER A 69 -15.09 -23.84 58.16
CA SER A 69 -15.32 -22.99 59.34
C SER A 69 -16.80 -22.87 59.73
N SER A 70 -17.72 -23.06 58.77
CA SER A 70 -19.16 -23.04 59.05
C SER A 70 -19.69 -24.31 59.74
N ARG A 71 -18.94 -25.42 59.68
CA ARG A 71 -19.27 -26.65 60.43
C ARG A 71 -18.87 -26.61 61.91
N SER A 72 -17.94 -25.73 62.30
CA SER A 72 -17.50 -25.61 63.70
C SER A 72 -18.31 -24.62 64.55
N SER A 73 -19.27 -23.90 63.97
CA SER A 73 -19.99 -22.81 64.66
C SER A 73 -21.49 -23.05 64.90
N SER A 74 -21.97 -24.29 64.87
CA SER A 74 -23.34 -24.61 65.29
C SER A 74 -23.39 -25.14 66.73
N LEU A 75 -23.91 -24.28 67.63
CA LEU A 75 -24.24 -24.38 69.07
C LEU A 75 -23.15 -23.94 70.09
N PRO A 76 -23.49 -23.15 71.15
CA PRO A 76 -24.82 -23.01 71.76
C PRO A 76 -25.43 -21.60 71.80
N SER A 77 -26.72 -21.61 72.16
CA SER A 77 -27.64 -20.54 72.51
C SER A 77 -27.28 -19.76 73.77
N SER A 78 -27.41 -18.43 73.75
CA SER A 78 -28.09 -17.63 74.79
C SER A 78 -28.16 -16.15 74.38
N LEU A 79 -29.38 -15.62 74.36
CA LEU A 79 -29.70 -14.19 74.27
C LEU A 79 -29.10 -13.43 75.47
N SER A 80 -28.61 -12.21 75.23
CA SER A 80 -29.09 -10.96 75.85
C SER A 80 -27.99 -9.91 76.08
N SER A 81 -28.39 -8.65 75.90
CA SER A 81 -27.76 -7.41 76.37
C SER A 81 -26.38 -7.03 75.82
N SER A 82 -26.34 -6.03 74.93
CA SER A 82 -25.89 -4.67 75.31
C SER A 82 -25.86 -3.78 74.08
N PHE A 83 -26.98 -3.11 73.82
CA PHE A 83 -27.03 -1.89 73.03
C PHE A 83 -27.23 -0.76 74.04
N SER A 84 -26.19 0.03 74.29
CA SER A 84 -26.30 1.30 74.99
C SER A 84 -25.13 2.20 74.57
N ALA A 85 -25.49 3.41 74.18
CA ALA A 85 -24.63 4.47 73.70
C ALA A 85 -23.97 5.24 74.87
N SER A 86 -22.76 5.76 74.66
CA SER A 86 -22.43 7.11 75.12
C SER A 86 -21.28 7.72 74.33
N ALA A 87 -21.45 9.00 74.01
CA ALA A 87 -20.52 9.87 73.33
C ALA A 87 -19.49 10.47 74.31
N GLY A 88 -18.28 10.75 73.84
CA GLY A 88 -17.27 11.52 74.56
C GLY A 88 -15.97 11.62 73.77
N ALA A 89 -15.60 12.84 73.39
CA ALA A 89 -14.60 13.21 72.39
C ALA A 89 -13.13 12.90 72.78
N GLY A 90 -12.29 12.67 71.76
CA GLY A 90 -10.84 12.68 71.85
C GLY A 90 -10.17 12.30 70.52
N CYS A 91 -9.37 13.20 69.97
CA CYS A 91 -8.65 13.14 68.69
C CYS A 91 -8.04 11.79 68.30
N ALA A 92 -8.09 11.49 66.99
CA ALA A 92 -7.45 10.35 66.35
C ALA A 92 -5.91 10.33 66.54
N PRO A 93 -5.26 9.19 66.24
CA PRO A 93 -4.67 9.16 64.90
C PRO A 93 -5.09 7.93 64.10
N ALA A 94 -5.25 8.17 62.80
CA ALA A 94 -5.47 7.22 61.72
C ALA A 94 -4.35 6.17 61.60
N THR A 95 -4.26 5.27 62.59
CA THR A 95 -3.29 4.17 62.64
C THR A 95 -3.95 2.79 62.50
N GLY A 96 -5.28 2.71 62.63
CA GLY A 96 -6.04 1.45 62.50
C GLY A 96 -6.18 0.94 61.07
N LEU A 97 -6.24 1.82 60.06
CA LEU A 97 -6.37 1.39 58.65
C LEU A 97 -5.05 0.87 58.07
N PHE A 98 -3.91 1.43 58.51
CA PHE A 98 -2.58 0.97 58.08
C PHE A 98 -2.05 -0.24 58.87
N ALA A 99 -2.46 -0.43 60.13
CA ALA A 99 -2.12 -1.64 60.90
C ALA A 99 -2.79 -2.92 60.34
N GLY A 100 -4.01 -2.79 59.82
CA GLY A 100 -4.69 -3.88 59.10
C GLY A 100 -4.02 -4.23 57.77
N VAL A 101 -3.57 -3.22 57.03
CA VAL A 101 -2.86 -3.41 55.75
C VAL A 101 -1.47 -4.03 55.97
N GLY A 102 -0.75 -3.63 57.03
CA GLY A 102 0.56 -4.19 57.39
C GLY A 102 0.52 -5.66 57.82
N SER A 103 -0.48 -6.07 58.60
CA SER A 103 -0.66 -7.48 59.00
C SER A 103 -1.12 -8.37 57.83
N VAL A 104 -1.96 -7.84 56.93
CA VAL A 104 -2.39 -8.52 55.70
C VAL A 104 -1.24 -8.62 54.69
N LEU A 105 -0.44 -7.56 54.49
CA LEU A 105 0.75 -7.58 53.63
C LEU A 105 1.84 -8.52 54.15
N SER A 106 2.03 -8.58 55.47
CA SER A 106 2.93 -9.55 56.11
C SER A 106 2.45 -11.00 55.92
N GLY A 107 1.14 -11.23 56.03
CA GLY A 107 0.50 -12.51 55.71
C GLY A 107 0.66 -12.92 54.24
N VAL A 108 0.50 -11.97 53.31
CA VAL A 108 0.74 -12.21 51.88
C VAL A 108 2.22 -12.49 51.61
N TRP A 109 3.14 -11.77 52.26
CA TRP A 109 4.60 -11.94 52.10
C TRP A 109 5.10 -13.30 52.63
N THR A 110 4.61 -13.73 53.78
CA THR A 110 4.91 -15.05 54.38
C THR A 110 4.36 -16.20 53.54
N VAL A 111 3.15 -16.05 52.99
CA VAL A 111 2.56 -17.01 52.05
C VAL A 111 3.36 -17.06 50.74
N LEU A 112 3.78 -15.91 50.19
CA LEU A 112 4.64 -15.86 49.00
C LEU A 112 5.97 -16.58 49.23
N GLY A 113 6.59 -16.37 50.40
CA GLY A 113 7.83 -17.04 50.81
C GLY A 113 7.69 -18.55 50.98
N GLN A 114 6.57 -19.04 51.53
CA GLN A 114 6.31 -20.48 51.66
C GLN A 114 5.95 -21.17 50.34
N VAL A 115 5.31 -20.45 49.40
CA VAL A 115 5.04 -20.95 48.04
C VAL A 115 6.33 -21.09 47.23
N LEU A 116 7.29 -20.17 47.39
CA LEU A 116 8.62 -20.24 46.76
C LEU A 116 9.47 -21.41 47.29
N CYS A 117 9.24 -21.88 48.51
CA CYS A 117 9.97 -23.00 49.14
C CYS A 117 9.34 -24.40 48.92
N GLY A 118 8.39 -24.55 48.00
CA GLY A 118 7.93 -25.87 47.51
C GLY A 118 6.74 -26.52 48.24
N GLY A 119 6.18 -25.90 49.29
CA GLY A 119 5.05 -26.42 50.09
C GLY A 119 3.69 -25.73 49.86
N GLY A 120 3.50 -25.02 48.75
CA GLY A 120 2.46 -23.99 48.61
C GLY A 120 1.00 -24.43 48.83
N LYS A 121 0.60 -25.65 48.47
CA LYS A 121 -0.80 -26.11 48.60
C LYS A 121 -1.24 -26.41 50.04
N GLU A 122 -0.32 -26.90 50.88
CA GLU A 122 -0.63 -27.22 52.28
C GLU A 122 -0.55 -25.98 53.18
N ALA A 123 0.41 -25.09 52.90
CA ALA A 123 0.55 -23.80 53.56
C ALA A 123 -0.64 -22.83 53.31
N LEU A 124 -1.27 -22.90 52.13
CA LEU A 124 -2.46 -22.08 51.82
C LEU A 124 -3.74 -22.58 52.51
N LYS A 125 -3.85 -23.88 52.81
CA LYS A 125 -5.05 -24.47 53.43
C LYS A 125 -5.19 -24.11 54.91
N SER A 126 -4.11 -23.80 55.60
CA SER A 126 -4.10 -23.48 57.04
C SER A 126 -4.37 -22.01 57.36
N GLN A 127 -4.58 -21.16 56.35
CA GLN A 127 -4.74 -19.72 56.52
C GLN A 127 -6.21 -19.30 56.70
N PRO A 128 -6.50 -18.21 57.44
CA PRO A 128 -7.87 -17.74 57.63
C PRO A 128 -8.47 -17.23 56.30
N PRO A 129 -9.78 -17.41 56.08
CA PRO A 129 -10.42 -17.09 54.78
C PRO A 129 -10.22 -15.63 54.36
N LYS A 130 -10.14 -14.69 55.30
CA LYS A 130 -9.87 -13.27 55.03
C LYS A 130 -8.54 -13.04 54.31
N VAL A 131 -7.47 -13.74 54.70
CA VAL A 131 -6.13 -13.61 54.08
C VAL A 131 -6.12 -14.16 52.65
N LEU A 132 -6.91 -15.21 52.40
CA LEU A 132 -7.00 -15.80 51.08
C LEU A 132 -7.80 -14.93 50.10
N PHE A 133 -8.88 -14.27 50.55
CA PHE A 133 -9.61 -13.30 49.72
C PHE A 133 -8.77 -12.05 49.41
N THR A 134 -7.96 -11.57 50.36
CA THR A 134 -7.02 -10.45 50.09
C THR A 134 -5.92 -10.84 49.11
N LEU A 135 -5.41 -12.08 49.18
CA LEU A 135 -4.46 -12.62 48.21
C LEU A 135 -5.07 -12.68 46.80
N ILE A 136 -6.30 -13.16 46.66
CA ILE A 136 -7.03 -13.18 45.37
C ILE A 136 -7.16 -11.76 44.81
N ALA A 137 -7.54 -10.79 45.64
CA ALA A 137 -7.64 -9.39 45.22
C ALA A 137 -6.29 -8.84 44.72
N CYS A 138 -5.18 -9.13 45.41
CA CYS A 138 -3.83 -8.76 44.95
C CYS A 138 -3.47 -9.39 43.60
N VAL A 139 -3.77 -10.68 43.40
CA VAL A 139 -3.50 -11.38 42.12
C VAL A 139 -4.35 -10.79 40.98
N VAL A 140 -5.61 -10.45 41.23
CA VAL A 140 -6.48 -9.79 40.24
C VAL A 140 -5.96 -8.39 39.90
N CYS A 141 -5.54 -7.59 40.88
CA CYS A 141 -4.94 -6.27 40.65
C CYS A 141 -3.64 -6.37 39.84
N LEU A 142 -2.77 -7.32 40.16
CA LEU A 142 -1.55 -7.57 39.39
C LEU A 142 -1.87 -7.99 37.95
N GLY A 143 -2.87 -8.87 37.77
CA GLY A 143 -3.36 -9.28 36.47
C GLY A 143 -3.93 -8.12 35.65
N ALA A 144 -4.67 -7.21 36.28
CA ALA A 144 -5.20 -6.00 35.65
C ALA A 144 -4.10 -5.03 35.22
N PHE A 145 -3.13 -4.74 36.10
CA PHE A 145 -1.98 -3.90 35.78
C PHE A 145 -1.13 -4.49 34.65
N SER A 146 -0.89 -5.80 34.70
CA SER A 146 -0.19 -6.54 33.66
C SER A 146 -0.94 -6.50 32.32
N SER A 147 -2.28 -6.60 32.35
CA SER A 147 -3.10 -6.47 31.14
C SER A 147 -3.02 -5.06 30.56
N PHE A 148 -3.03 -4.02 31.39
CA PHE A 148 -2.88 -2.62 30.95
C PHE A 148 -1.52 -2.39 30.27
N LEU A 149 -0.43 -2.84 30.89
CA LEU A 149 0.91 -2.76 30.29
C LEU A 149 0.95 -3.49 28.95
N ARG A 150 0.40 -4.71 28.88
CA ARG A 150 0.35 -5.50 27.65
C ARG A 150 -0.41 -4.77 26.54
N THR A 151 -1.63 -4.28 26.80
CA THR A 151 -2.45 -3.63 25.77
C THR A 151 -1.82 -2.33 25.28
N SER A 152 -1.36 -1.48 26.19
CA SER A 152 -0.72 -0.21 25.83
C SER A 152 0.54 -0.41 24.98
N GLN A 153 1.41 -1.37 25.35
CA GLN A 153 2.64 -1.64 24.61
C GLN A 153 2.37 -2.28 23.24
N LEU A 154 1.38 -3.18 23.13
CA LEU A 154 0.98 -3.78 21.85
C LEU A 154 0.39 -2.75 20.89
N GLU A 155 -0.55 -1.92 21.36
CA GLU A 155 -1.18 -0.89 20.53
C GLU A 155 -0.15 0.12 20.02
N THR A 156 0.76 0.56 20.90
CA THR A 156 1.82 1.51 20.49
C THR A 156 2.78 0.86 19.48
N ALA A 157 3.17 -0.40 19.69
CA ALA A 157 4.00 -1.15 18.74
C ALA A 157 3.31 -1.33 17.38
N GLU A 158 2.00 -1.57 17.40
CA GLU A 158 1.17 -1.71 16.20
C GLU A 158 1.17 -0.42 15.35
N HIS A 159 0.97 0.74 15.98
CA HIS A 159 1.00 2.02 15.28
C HIS A 159 2.38 2.31 14.67
N GLU A 160 3.47 2.05 15.40
CA GLU A 160 4.83 2.23 14.88
C GLU A 160 5.10 1.33 13.67
N MET A 161 4.75 0.04 13.75
CA MET A 161 4.91 -0.91 12.64
C MET A 161 4.05 -0.50 11.44
N ARG A 162 2.81 -0.04 11.66
CA ARG A 162 1.90 0.39 10.59
C ARG A 162 2.45 1.59 9.83
N MET A 163 2.99 2.57 10.54
CA MET A 163 3.64 3.74 9.91
C MET A 163 4.86 3.32 9.11
N GLU A 164 5.68 2.38 9.61
CA GLU A 164 6.84 1.87 8.88
C GLU A 164 6.45 1.14 7.59
N VAL A 165 5.47 0.24 7.66
CA VAL A 165 4.94 -0.49 6.51
C VAL A 165 4.39 0.49 5.47
N ARG A 166 3.56 1.46 5.88
CA ARG A 166 3.00 2.48 4.97
C ARG A 166 4.09 3.33 4.33
N ARG A 167 5.12 3.71 5.08
CA ARG A 167 6.27 4.47 4.55
C ARG A 167 7.04 3.68 3.49
N GLN A 168 7.29 2.39 3.74
CA GLN A 168 7.99 1.54 2.76
C GLN A 168 7.11 1.22 1.54
N LEU A 169 5.81 1.01 1.74
CA LEU A 169 4.84 0.79 0.66
C LEU A 169 4.74 2.04 -0.23
N PHE A 170 4.58 3.22 0.37
CA PHE A 170 4.56 4.49 -0.36
C PHE A 170 5.84 4.72 -1.14
N ARG A 171 6.99 4.51 -0.49
CA ARG A 171 8.27 4.58 -1.19
C ARG A 171 8.31 3.61 -2.37
N THR A 172 7.87 2.37 -2.20
CA THR A 172 7.94 1.37 -3.27
C THR A 172 7.04 1.71 -4.44
N LEU A 173 5.82 2.18 -4.18
CA LEU A 173 4.90 2.65 -5.21
C LEU A 173 5.50 3.82 -6.00
N LEU A 174 6.13 4.80 -5.34
CA LEU A 174 6.76 5.93 -6.04
C LEU A 174 7.93 5.54 -6.97
N TYR A 175 8.59 4.39 -6.76
CA TYR A 175 9.68 3.91 -7.61
C TYR A 175 9.24 2.80 -8.58
N MET A 176 7.95 2.47 -8.61
CA MET A 176 7.42 1.46 -9.53
C MET A 176 7.37 2.02 -10.97
N PRO A 177 7.61 1.20 -12.01
CA PRO A 177 7.57 1.67 -13.39
C PRO A 177 6.19 2.24 -13.74
N PRO A 178 6.12 3.35 -14.49
CA PRO A 178 4.86 4.00 -14.86
C PRO A 178 3.87 3.06 -15.57
N SER A 179 4.39 2.09 -16.33
CA SER A 179 3.60 1.08 -17.05
C SER A 179 2.65 0.27 -16.15
N LEU A 180 3.01 0.02 -14.88
CA LEU A 180 2.16 -0.71 -13.94
C LEU A 180 1.03 0.16 -13.35
N PHE A 181 1.21 1.48 -13.31
CA PHE A 181 0.18 2.42 -12.85
C PHE A 181 -0.92 2.64 -13.90
N LEU A 182 -0.57 2.60 -15.19
CA LEU A 182 -1.52 2.78 -16.29
C LEU A 182 -2.62 1.71 -16.35
N CYS A 183 -2.41 0.54 -15.73
CA CYS A 183 -3.39 -0.54 -15.70
C CYS A 183 -4.36 -0.46 -14.50
N ARG A 184 -4.20 0.50 -13.57
CA ARG A 184 -4.89 0.48 -12.27
C ARG A 184 -5.42 1.86 -11.88
N SER A 185 -6.70 1.94 -11.52
CA SER A 185 -7.24 3.14 -10.87
C SER A 185 -6.65 3.31 -9.46
N PRO A 186 -6.32 4.55 -9.03
CA PRO A 186 -5.87 4.86 -7.67
C PRO A 186 -6.78 4.29 -6.57
N GLY A 187 -8.08 4.14 -6.85
CA GLY A 187 -9.06 3.57 -5.93
C GLY A 187 -8.75 2.13 -5.51
N HIS A 188 -8.07 1.34 -6.34
CA HIS A 188 -7.67 -0.04 -5.98
C HIS A 188 -6.38 -0.10 -5.15
N LEU A 189 -5.59 0.97 -5.09
CA LEU A 189 -4.37 1.04 -4.29
C LEU A 189 -4.65 1.58 -2.87
N LEU A 190 -5.78 2.26 -2.66
CA LEU A 190 -6.13 2.82 -1.36
C LEU A 190 -6.38 1.74 -0.28
N PRO A 191 -7.13 0.64 -0.53
CA PRO A 191 -7.28 -0.45 0.42
C PRO A 191 -5.95 -1.13 0.77
N LEU A 192 -4.99 -1.14 -0.16
CA LEU A 192 -3.64 -1.65 0.08
C LEU A 192 -2.93 -0.83 1.18
N PHE A 193 -3.18 0.48 1.21
CA PHE A 193 -2.63 1.39 2.23
C PHE A 193 -3.38 1.36 3.55
N THR A 194 -4.71 1.26 3.52
CA THR A 194 -5.54 1.34 4.73
C THR A 194 -5.78 -0.05 5.31
N GLU A 195 -6.61 -0.85 4.65
CA GLU A 195 -7.15 -2.13 5.13
C GLU A 195 -6.11 -3.25 5.17
N ASP A 196 -5.30 -3.42 4.12
CA ASP A 196 -4.33 -4.51 4.04
C ASP A 196 -3.16 -4.31 5.00
N THR A 197 -2.67 -3.07 5.15
CA THR A 197 -1.63 -2.78 6.16
C THR A 197 -2.15 -2.99 7.58
N GLU A 198 -3.41 -2.64 7.84
CA GLU A 198 -4.04 -2.86 9.14
C GLU A 198 -4.19 -4.35 9.43
N ALA A 199 -4.68 -5.13 8.47
CA ALA A 199 -4.82 -6.58 8.59
C ALA A 199 -3.49 -7.27 8.90
N LEU A 200 -2.45 -6.94 8.14
CA LEU A 200 -1.12 -7.54 8.32
C LEU A 200 -0.51 -7.17 9.67
N VAL A 201 -0.52 -5.88 10.03
CA VAL A 201 0.16 -5.42 11.25
C VAL A 201 -0.59 -5.87 12.50
N SER A 202 -1.92 -5.81 12.50
CA SER A 202 -2.74 -6.33 13.61
C SER A 202 -2.49 -7.83 13.84
N ALA A 203 -2.31 -8.61 12.77
CA ALA A 203 -1.99 -10.03 12.91
C ALA A 203 -0.64 -10.31 13.57
N LEU A 204 0.38 -9.50 13.25
CA LEU A 204 1.73 -9.61 13.80
C LEU A 204 1.86 -9.11 15.24
N THR A 205 0.90 -8.31 15.73
CA THR A 205 0.93 -7.74 17.08
C THR A 205 -0.21 -8.27 17.96
N GLN A 206 -1.46 -7.86 17.69
CA GLN A 206 -2.62 -8.17 18.52
C GLN A 206 -3.06 -9.62 18.39
N THR A 207 -3.29 -10.11 17.17
CA THR A 207 -3.83 -11.46 16.94
C THR A 207 -2.87 -12.53 17.46
N GLN A 208 -1.55 -12.34 17.33
CA GLN A 208 -0.56 -13.25 17.93
C GLN A 208 -0.66 -13.26 19.46
N ALA A 209 -0.79 -12.09 20.10
CA ALA A 209 -0.95 -12.00 21.56
C ALA A 209 -2.27 -12.63 22.04
N GLN A 210 -3.36 -12.46 21.28
CA GLN A 210 -4.64 -13.12 21.54
C GLN A 210 -4.52 -14.64 21.38
N ALA A 211 -3.86 -15.12 20.32
CA ALA A 211 -3.58 -16.54 20.11
C ALA A 211 -2.83 -17.15 21.30
N LEU A 212 -1.78 -16.46 21.78
CA LEU A 212 -1.02 -16.87 22.96
C LEU A 212 -1.87 -16.88 24.25
N ARG A 213 -2.76 -15.91 24.43
CA ARG A 213 -3.70 -15.89 25.57
C ARG A 213 -4.71 -17.05 25.50
N TYR A 214 -5.29 -17.31 24.33
CA TYR A 214 -6.28 -18.36 24.20
C TYR A 214 -5.64 -19.76 24.27
N THR A 215 -4.44 -19.93 23.71
CA THR A 215 -3.66 -21.16 23.89
C THR A 215 -3.26 -21.37 25.35
N SER A 216 -2.81 -20.34 26.06
CA SER A 216 -2.50 -20.45 27.50
C SER A 216 -3.75 -20.79 28.32
N SER A 217 -4.91 -20.24 27.93
CA SER A 217 -6.22 -20.55 28.52
C SER A 217 -6.63 -22.03 28.31
N VAL A 218 -6.50 -22.54 27.07
CA VAL A 218 -6.86 -23.93 26.73
C VAL A 218 -5.89 -24.92 27.36
N VAL A 219 -4.58 -24.73 27.16
CA VAL A 219 -3.53 -25.64 27.66
C VAL A 219 -3.48 -25.61 29.18
N GLY A 220 -3.45 -24.41 29.76
CA GLY A 220 -3.41 -24.21 31.20
C GLY A 220 -4.67 -24.69 31.91
N GLY A 221 -5.85 -24.32 31.38
CA GLY A 221 -7.13 -24.78 31.91
C GLY A 221 -7.28 -26.30 31.84
N SER A 222 -6.94 -26.91 30.70
CA SER A 222 -7.03 -28.37 30.53
C SER A 222 -6.03 -29.11 31.43
N SER A 223 -4.81 -28.59 31.58
CA SER A 223 -3.79 -29.18 32.47
C SER A 223 -4.22 -29.13 33.93
N LEU A 224 -4.75 -27.99 34.40
CA LEU A 224 -5.23 -27.83 35.77
C LEU A 224 -6.47 -28.67 36.06
N LEU A 225 -7.37 -28.79 35.08
CA LEU A 225 -8.52 -29.69 35.15
C LEU A 225 -8.07 -31.14 35.37
N LEU A 226 -7.08 -31.63 34.59
CA LEU A 226 -6.56 -33.00 34.70
C LEU A 226 -5.90 -33.26 36.06
N LEU A 227 -5.22 -32.25 36.62
CA LEU A 227 -4.59 -32.32 37.94
C LEU A 227 -5.59 -32.36 39.10
N ILE A 228 -6.78 -31.76 38.95
CA ILE A 228 -7.81 -31.74 40.01
C ILE A 228 -8.57 -33.07 40.04
N SER A 229 -9.06 -33.54 38.89
CA SER A 229 -9.76 -34.84 38.81
C SER A 229 -9.69 -35.44 37.41
N PRO A 230 -8.91 -36.52 37.21
CA PRO A 230 -8.80 -37.17 35.89
C PRO A 230 -10.13 -37.81 35.43
N ARG A 231 -11.02 -38.18 36.36
CA ARG A 231 -12.30 -38.84 36.02
C ARG A 231 -13.32 -37.89 35.38
N VAL A 232 -13.45 -36.70 35.95
CA VAL A 232 -14.41 -35.68 35.47
C VAL A 232 -13.90 -34.99 34.20
N THR A 233 -12.59 -34.87 34.06
CA THR A 233 -11.96 -34.29 32.88
C THR A 233 -12.06 -35.13 31.64
N VAL A 234 -11.91 -36.45 31.72
CA VAL A 234 -12.12 -37.32 30.56
C VAL A 234 -13.52 -37.14 29.99
N LEU A 235 -14.54 -36.96 30.84
CA LEU A 235 -15.91 -36.66 30.42
C LEU A 235 -16.00 -35.29 29.70
N ALA A 236 -15.39 -34.24 30.27
CA ALA A 236 -15.33 -32.91 29.64
C ALA A 236 -14.65 -32.94 28.27
N LEU A 237 -13.53 -33.67 28.18
CA LEU A 237 -12.66 -33.78 27.01
C LEU A 237 -13.27 -34.67 25.93
N LEU A 238 -14.27 -35.49 26.24
CA LEU A 238 -15.04 -36.28 25.28
C LEU A 238 -16.21 -35.49 24.68
N LEU A 239 -16.77 -34.53 25.43
CA LEU A 239 -17.87 -33.67 24.97
C LEU A 239 -17.38 -32.52 24.08
N LEU A 240 -16.19 -31.97 24.35
CA LEU A 240 -15.60 -30.85 23.57
C LEU A 240 -15.36 -31.17 22.07
N PRO A 241 -14.79 -32.33 21.68
CA PRO A 241 -14.52 -32.67 20.28
C PRO A 241 -15.79 -32.91 19.46
N LEU A 242 -16.86 -33.39 20.10
CA LEU A 242 -18.17 -33.56 19.48
C LEU A 242 -18.75 -32.20 19.04
N ALA A 243 -18.54 -31.16 19.86
CA ALA A 243 -18.84 -29.77 19.53
C ALA A 243 -17.98 -29.21 18.39
N GLY A 244 -16.68 -29.55 18.41
CA GLY A 244 -15.73 -29.12 17.38
C GLY A 244 -16.03 -29.71 16.00
N CYS A 245 -16.45 -30.98 15.93
CA CYS A 245 -16.79 -31.63 14.66
C CYS A 245 -18.01 -30.99 13.98
N SER A 246 -19.06 -30.65 14.72
CA SER A 246 -20.22 -29.94 14.17
C SER A 246 -19.85 -28.53 13.70
N ALA A 247 -18.94 -27.85 14.40
CA ALA A 247 -18.39 -26.55 14.00
C ALA A 247 -17.56 -26.62 12.69
N MET A 248 -16.75 -27.66 12.50
CA MET A 248 -15.90 -27.80 11.29
C MET A 248 -16.69 -27.99 10.00
N LEU A 249 -17.83 -28.69 10.04
CA LEU A 249 -18.71 -28.85 8.88
C LEU A 249 -19.33 -27.50 8.46
N LEU A 250 -19.77 -26.70 9.43
CA LEU A 250 -20.31 -25.36 9.19
C LEU A 250 -19.24 -24.37 8.70
N ALA A 251 -17.98 -24.54 9.13
CA ALA A 251 -16.89 -23.64 8.78
C ALA A 251 -16.56 -23.60 7.27
N LYS A 252 -16.75 -24.71 6.53
CA LYS A 252 -16.58 -24.70 5.05
C LYS A 252 -17.67 -23.87 4.36
N ARG A 253 -18.93 -24.06 4.76
CA ARG A 253 -20.06 -23.28 4.23
C ARG A 253 -19.92 -21.80 4.58
N LEU A 254 -19.46 -21.51 5.79
CA LEU A 254 -19.24 -20.16 6.27
C LEU A 254 -18.16 -19.42 5.48
N ARG A 255 -17.04 -20.09 5.14
CA ARG A 255 -15.98 -19.49 4.32
C ARG A 255 -16.48 -19.06 2.93
N ARG A 256 -17.27 -19.90 2.25
CA ARG A 256 -17.86 -19.57 0.94
C ARG A 256 -18.83 -18.37 1.02
N LEU A 257 -19.68 -18.32 2.05
CA LEU A 257 -20.60 -17.20 2.22
C LEU A 257 -19.87 -15.90 2.58
N ARG A 258 -18.80 -15.98 3.36
CA ARG A 258 -17.96 -14.81 3.68
C ARG A 258 -17.28 -14.25 2.45
N SER A 259 -16.74 -15.09 1.56
CA SER A 259 -16.10 -14.62 0.32
C SER A 259 -17.08 -13.96 -0.64
N ILE A 260 -18.30 -14.50 -0.77
CA ILE A 260 -19.36 -13.86 -1.57
C ILE A 260 -19.70 -12.48 -0.99
N ARG A 261 -19.92 -12.38 0.33
CA ARG A 261 -20.17 -11.09 1.01
C ARG A 261 -19.05 -10.08 0.76
N GLU A 262 -17.79 -10.50 0.86
CA GLU A 262 -16.63 -9.62 0.64
C GLU A 262 -16.56 -9.12 -0.81
N LYS A 263 -16.85 -10.01 -1.77
CA LYS A 263 -16.88 -9.67 -3.20
C LYS A 263 -17.94 -8.60 -3.51
N GLU A 264 -19.19 -8.83 -3.11
CA GLU A 264 -20.29 -7.89 -3.35
C GLU A 264 -20.00 -6.52 -2.70
N MET A 265 -19.42 -6.52 -1.51
CA MET A 265 -19.01 -5.29 -0.82
C MET A 265 -17.92 -4.53 -1.60
N GLN A 266 -16.89 -5.22 -2.10
CA GLN A 266 -15.82 -4.61 -2.88
C GLN A 266 -16.32 -4.02 -4.21
N GLU A 267 -17.24 -4.71 -4.89
CA GLU A 267 -17.85 -4.20 -6.13
C GLU A 267 -18.72 -2.96 -5.87
N CYS A 268 -19.43 -2.95 -4.73
CA CYS A 268 -20.21 -1.78 -4.32
C CYS A 268 -19.33 -0.59 -3.95
N THR A 269 -18.23 -0.79 -3.22
CA THR A 269 -17.30 0.29 -2.85
C THR A 269 -16.54 0.84 -4.07
N ALA A 270 -16.14 -0.03 -5.00
CA ALA A 270 -15.54 0.38 -6.27
C ALA A 270 -16.50 1.23 -7.10
N PHE A 271 -17.77 0.79 -7.22
CA PHE A 271 -18.81 1.56 -7.90
C PHE A 271 -19.03 2.93 -7.25
N LEU A 272 -19.13 2.99 -5.92
CA LEU A 272 -19.30 4.23 -5.19
C LEU A 272 -18.13 5.19 -5.40
N SER A 273 -16.89 4.68 -5.30
CA SER A 273 -15.68 5.48 -5.53
C SER A 273 -15.65 6.07 -6.94
N ASP A 274 -16.03 5.28 -7.96
CA ASP A 274 -16.07 5.75 -9.35
C ASP A 274 -17.14 6.83 -9.57
N ARG A 275 -18.34 6.64 -9.01
CA ARG A 275 -19.42 7.65 -9.09
C ARG A 275 -19.08 8.94 -8.37
N LEU A 276 -18.43 8.86 -7.20
CA LEU A 276 -17.99 10.05 -6.47
C LEU A 276 -16.86 10.79 -7.19
N PHE A 277 -15.95 10.06 -7.83
CA PHE A 277 -14.90 10.67 -8.66
C PHE A 277 -15.50 11.45 -9.84
N HIS A 278 -16.55 10.91 -10.46
CA HIS A 278 -17.27 11.52 -11.59
C HIS A 278 -18.56 12.27 -11.18
N VAL A 279 -18.66 12.71 -9.92
CA VAL A 279 -19.92 13.29 -9.38
C VAL A 279 -20.40 14.53 -10.14
N LYS A 280 -19.46 15.32 -10.68
CA LYS A 280 -19.79 16.49 -11.51
C LYS A 280 -20.61 16.11 -12.73
N THR A 281 -20.29 14.98 -13.37
CA THR A 281 -21.03 14.46 -14.53
C THR A 281 -22.46 14.12 -14.13
N VAL A 282 -22.65 13.44 -12.99
CA VAL A 282 -23.98 13.10 -12.46
C VAL A 282 -24.79 14.37 -12.19
N TYR A 283 -24.16 15.40 -11.61
CA TYR A 283 -24.81 16.67 -11.29
C TYR A 283 -25.23 17.45 -12.54
N ILE A 284 -24.36 17.54 -13.55
CA ILE A 284 -24.64 18.25 -14.80
C ILE A 284 -25.83 17.62 -15.54
N HIS A 285 -25.93 16.29 -15.52
CA HIS A 285 -27.01 15.57 -16.18
C HIS A 285 -28.26 15.41 -15.29
N GLN A 286 -28.24 15.89 -14.04
CA GLN A 286 -29.32 15.74 -13.05
C GLN A 286 -29.77 14.28 -12.87
N GLU A 287 -28.82 13.33 -12.91
CA GLU A 287 -29.08 11.89 -12.82
C GLU A 287 -28.89 11.33 -11.39
N GLN A 288 -28.97 12.18 -10.36
CA GLN A 288 -28.70 11.79 -8.97
C GLN A 288 -29.65 10.68 -8.50
N GLU A 289 -30.94 10.75 -8.83
CA GLU A 289 -31.92 9.73 -8.43
C GLU A 289 -31.69 8.38 -9.11
N GLN A 290 -31.32 8.36 -10.40
CA GLN A 290 -30.98 7.12 -11.08
C GLN A 290 -29.73 6.47 -10.51
N GLU A 291 -28.69 7.27 -10.20
CA GLU A 291 -27.48 6.73 -9.57
C GLU A 291 -27.76 6.23 -8.15
N LEU A 292 -28.65 6.88 -7.40
CA LEU A 292 -29.10 6.40 -6.10
C LEU A 292 -29.85 5.08 -6.22
N PHE A 293 -30.72 4.92 -7.22
CA PHE A 293 -31.40 3.65 -7.51
C PHE A 293 -30.43 2.53 -7.90
N ARG A 294 -29.43 2.81 -8.76
CA ARG A 294 -28.39 1.84 -9.13
C ARG A 294 -27.55 1.42 -7.93
N LEU A 295 -27.19 2.38 -7.06
CA LEU A 295 -26.48 2.12 -5.83
C LEU A 295 -27.32 1.26 -4.89
N GLN A 296 -28.59 1.60 -4.71
CA GLN A 296 -29.52 0.86 -3.86
C GLN A 296 -29.62 -0.61 -4.31
N LYS A 297 -29.80 -0.86 -5.62
CA LYS A 297 -29.85 -2.23 -6.16
C LYS A 297 -28.60 -3.05 -5.80
N ARG A 298 -27.40 -2.48 -5.99
CA ARG A 298 -26.13 -3.15 -5.64
C ARG A 298 -25.98 -3.33 -4.13
N GLN A 299 -26.43 -2.35 -3.34
CA GLN A 299 -26.42 -2.47 -1.88
C GLN A 299 -27.39 -3.56 -1.40
N ASP A 300 -28.54 -3.72 -2.04
CA ASP A 300 -29.51 -4.77 -1.71
C ASP A 300 -28.93 -6.17 -2.00
N GLU A 301 -28.26 -6.36 -3.14
CA GLU A 301 -27.54 -7.60 -3.48
C GLU A 301 -26.44 -7.91 -2.46
N ALA A 302 -25.63 -6.90 -2.10
CA ALA A 302 -24.60 -7.03 -1.07
C ALA A 302 -25.21 -7.32 0.33
N LEU A 303 -26.37 -6.73 0.63
CA LEU A 303 -27.08 -6.93 1.88
C LEU A 303 -27.67 -8.33 1.99
N GLU A 304 -28.19 -8.90 0.89
CA GLU A 304 -28.66 -10.29 0.86
C GLU A 304 -27.52 -11.28 1.11
N ALA A 305 -26.37 -11.08 0.45
CA ALA A 305 -25.17 -11.86 0.71
C ALA A 305 -24.69 -11.72 2.16
N ALA A 306 -24.71 -10.49 2.70
CA ALA A 306 -24.35 -10.22 4.08
C ALA A 306 -25.31 -10.88 5.09
N LYS A 307 -26.63 -10.84 4.84
CA LYS A 307 -27.66 -11.51 5.65
C LYS A 307 -27.44 -13.03 5.65
N ALA A 308 -27.21 -13.64 4.50
CA ALA A 308 -26.94 -15.07 4.40
C ALA A 308 -25.68 -15.48 5.20
N ALA A 309 -24.60 -14.69 5.09
CA ALA A 309 -23.39 -14.90 5.86
C ALA A 309 -23.59 -14.66 7.37
N ALA A 310 -24.40 -13.66 7.75
CA ALA A 310 -24.73 -13.34 9.13
C ALA A 310 -25.55 -14.44 9.80
N VAL A 311 -26.55 -15.00 9.12
CA VAL A 311 -27.33 -16.14 9.61
C VAL A 311 -26.41 -17.35 9.82
N ALA A 312 -25.52 -17.65 8.86
CA ALA A 312 -24.55 -18.74 8.99
C ALA A 312 -23.58 -18.53 10.18
N ASN A 313 -23.08 -17.31 10.38
CA ASN A 313 -22.27 -16.93 11.54
C ASN A 313 -23.06 -17.07 12.86
N GLY A 314 -24.32 -16.64 12.89
CA GLY A 314 -25.19 -16.72 14.05
C GLY A 314 -25.46 -18.17 14.46
N CYS A 315 -25.80 -19.03 13.51
CA CYS A 315 -25.95 -20.46 13.75
C CYS A 315 -24.66 -21.10 14.28
N PHE A 316 -23.50 -20.67 13.77
CA PHE A 316 -22.20 -21.17 14.22
C PHE A 316 -21.92 -20.83 15.69
N PHE A 317 -21.97 -19.55 16.05
CA PHE A 317 -21.68 -19.12 17.43
C PHE A 317 -22.77 -19.54 18.42
N GLY A 318 -24.03 -19.59 17.99
CA GLY A 318 -25.14 -20.13 18.79
C GLY A 318 -24.94 -21.61 19.13
N GLY A 319 -24.58 -22.43 18.14
CA GLY A 319 -24.28 -23.86 18.35
C GLY A 319 -23.05 -24.08 19.24
N LEU A 320 -22.00 -23.29 19.05
CA LEU A 320 -20.79 -23.36 19.88
C LEU A 320 -21.08 -22.98 21.34
N SER A 321 -21.83 -21.89 21.57
CA SER A 321 -22.24 -21.44 22.91
C SER A 321 -23.13 -22.45 23.61
N PHE A 322 -24.12 -23.01 22.90
CA PHE A 322 -24.99 -24.07 23.43
C PHE A 322 -24.18 -25.27 23.89
N SER A 323 -23.20 -25.71 23.09
CA SER A 323 -22.38 -26.87 23.43
C SER A 323 -21.48 -26.63 24.65
N ILE A 324 -20.85 -25.45 24.77
CA ILE A 324 -20.03 -25.10 25.93
C ILE A 324 -20.89 -25.08 27.21
N ASN A 325 -22.04 -24.40 27.16
CA ASN A 325 -22.95 -24.30 28.32
C ASN A 325 -23.55 -25.66 28.71
N ALA A 326 -23.91 -26.50 27.73
CA ALA A 326 -24.38 -27.86 27.96
C ALA A 326 -23.29 -28.73 28.61
N THR A 327 -22.03 -28.56 28.21
CA THR A 327 -20.89 -29.26 28.80
C THR A 327 -20.68 -28.85 30.26
N VAL A 328 -20.72 -27.55 30.57
CA VAL A 328 -20.61 -27.06 31.96
C VAL A 328 -21.77 -27.58 32.81
N LEU A 329 -22.99 -27.59 32.29
CA LEU A 329 -24.16 -28.13 33.00
C LEU A 329 -24.00 -29.63 33.29
N ALA A 330 -23.58 -30.42 32.29
CA ALA A 330 -23.32 -31.86 32.46
C ALA A 330 -22.21 -32.12 33.50
N LEU A 331 -21.19 -31.26 33.54
CA LEU A 331 -20.12 -31.34 34.51
C LEU A 331 -20.56 -30.99 35.93
N LEU A 332 -21.44 -30.00 36.08
CA LEU A 332 -22.01 -29.64 37.37
C LEU A 332 -22.95 -30.74 37.88
N THR A 333 -23.82 -31.30 37.04
CA THR A 333 -24.74 -32.37 37.44
C THR A 333 -23.96 -33.62 37.86
N TYR A 334 -22.99 -34.07 37.06
CA TYR A 334 -22.14 -35.21 37.43
C TYR A 334 -21.25 -34.89 38.63
N GLY A 335 -20.64 -33.69 38.65
CA GLY A 335 -19.74 -33.25 39.73
C GLY A 335 -20.43 -33.18 41.10
N THR A 336 -21.70 -32.77 41.17
CA THR A 336 -22.45 -32.79 42.44
C THR A 336 -22.67 -34.20 42.98
N THR A 337 -22.84 -35.21 42.12
CA THR A 337 -22.93 -36.61 42.56
C THR A 337 -21.62 -37.11 43.18
N LEU A 338 -20.47 -36.67 42.64
CA LEU A 338 -19.15 -36.99 43.19
C LEU A 338 -18.86 -36.28 44.51
N VAL A 339 -19.38 -35.06 44.70
CA VAL A 339 -19.33 -34.36 46.00
C VAL A 339 -20.14 -35.12 47.05
N LYS A 340 -21.34 -35.62 46.69
CA LYS A 340 -22.16 -36.47 47.59
C LYS A 340 -21.45 -37.76 48.00
N GLN A 341 -20.64 -38.34 47.11
CA GLN A 341 -19.83 -39.53 47.38
C GLN A 341 -18.55 -39.23 48.18
N GLY A 342 -18.28 -37.96 48.51
CA GLY A 342 -17.08 -37.53 49.24
C GLY A 342 -15.79 -37.56 48.42
N VAL A 343 -15.87 -37.80 47.11
CA VAL A 343 -14.71 -37.89 46.20
C VAL A 343 -14.16 -36.51 45.83
N LEU A 344 -15.02 -35.48 45.83
CA LEU A 344 -14.67 -34.10 45.44
C LEU A 344 -15.17 -33.09 46.50
N SER A 345 -14.40 -32.03 46.76
CA SER A 345 -14.83 -30.91 47.60
C SER A 345 -15.70 -29.90 46.82
N TYR A 346 -16.42 -29.04 47.55
CA TYR A 346 -17.19 -27.95 46.94
C TYR A 346 -16.27 -26.95 46.22
N GLY A 347 -15.09 -26.65 46.76
CA GLY A 347 -14.08 -25.77 46.15
C GLY A 347 -13.46 -26.36 44.88
N ASN A 348 -13.22 -27.66 44.84
CA ASN A 348 -12.75 -28.32 43.61
C ASN A 348 -13.82 -28.31 42.51
N LEU A 349 -15.11 -28.46 42.87
CA LEU A 349 -16.22 -28.40 41.92
C LEU A 349 -16.37 -27.00 41.29
N THR A 350 -16.29 -25.94 42.11
CA THR A 350 -16.38 -24.55 41.61
C THR A 350 -15.18 -24.18 40.74
N THR A 351 -13.97 -24.59 41.16
CA THR A 351 -12.74 -24.45 40.36
C THR A 351 -12.87 -25.15 39.01
N PHE A 352 -13.46 -26.35 38.99
CA PHE A 352 -13.70 -27.12 37.77
C PHE A 352 -14.64 -26.40 36.81
N ALA A 353 -15.75 -25.85 37.32
CA ALA A 353 -16.71 -25.09 36.52
C ALA A 353 -16.07 -23.85 35.87
N VAL A 354 -15.26 -23.10 36.63
CA VAL A 354 -14.56 -21.91 36.12
C VAL A 354 -13.52 -22.28 35.05
N TYR A 355 -12.70 -23.31 35.28
CA TYR A 355 -11.74 -23.76 34.27
C TYR A 355 -12.41 -24.32 33.01
N SER A 356 -13.52 -25.05 33.15
CA SER A 356 -14.27 -25.55 31.99
C SER A 356 -14.78 -24.40 31.12
N SER A 357 -15.31 -23.34 31.73
CA SER A 357 -15.72 -22.12 31.02
C SER A 357 -14.54 -21.40 30.38
N MET A 358 -13.40 -21.32 31.07
CA MET A 358 -12.17 -20.70 30.57
C MET A 358 -11.59 -21.45 29.35
N VAL A 359 -11.63 -22.78 29.35
CA VAL A 359 -11.26 -23.62 28.19
C VAL A 359 -12.22 -23.36 27.02
N GLY A 360 -13.53 -23.30 27.27
CA GLY A 360 -14.53 -22.97 26.24
C GLY A 360 -14.29 -21.62 25.58
N VAL A 361 -14.05 -20.57 26.37
CA VAL A 361 -13.67 -19.23 25.86
C VAL A 361 -12.37 -19.28 25.07
N GLY A 362 -11.39 -20.08 25.50
CA GLY A 362 -10.14 -20.29 24.79
C GLY A 362 -10.35 -20.91 23.40
N PHE A 363 -11.18 -21.94 23.27
CA PHE A 363 -11.51 -22.55 21.97
C PHE A 363 -12.25 -21.59 21.03
N SER A 364 -13.21 -20.83 21.56
CA SER A 364 -13.92 -19.81 20.81
C SER A 364 -12.96 -18.73 20.27
N GLY A 365 -12.07 -18.23 21.13
CA GLY A 365 -11.06 -17.25 20.77
C GLY A 365 -10.06 -17.74 19.72
N LEU A 366 -9.60 -18.99 19.82
CA LEU A 366 -8.74 -19.62 18.81
C LEU A 366 -9.40 -19.70 17.43
N THR A 367 -10.71 -19.95 17.40
CA THR A 367 -11.48 -19.97 16.15
C THR A 367 -11.53 -18.57 15.53
N ALA A 368 -11.74 -17.52 16.33
CA ALA A 368 -11.72 -16.13 15.86
C ALA A 368 -10.34 -15.75 15.28
N VAL A 369 -9.26 -16.02 16.03
CA VAL A 369 -7.88 -15.82 15.62
C VAL A 369 -7.58 -16.47 14.27
N SER A 370 -8.07 -17.69 14.03
CA SER A 370 -7.83 -18.39 12.77
C SER A 370 -8.36 -17.63 11.54
N SER A 371 -9.47 -16.90 11.70
CA SER A 371 -10.04 -16.10 10.62
C SER A 371 -9.30 -14.77 10.39
N GLU A 372 -8.82 -14.14 11.46
CA GLU A 372 -7.97 -12.95 11.36
C GLU A 372 -6.62 -13.28 10.70
N LEU A 373 -6.02 -14.41 11.08
CA LEU A 373 -4.76 -14.87 10.51
C LEU A 373 -4.88 -15.19 9.01
N ALA A 374 -6.03 -15.76 8.60
CA ALA A 374 -6.31 -16.02 7.19
C ALA A 374 -6.41 -14.71 6.39
N ARG A 375 -7.14 -13.71 6.90
CA ARG A 375 -7.25 -12.38 6.29
C ARG A 375 -5.89 -11.70 6.16
N ALA A 376 -5.07 -11.77 7.21
CA ALA A 376 -3.74 -11.17 7.21
C ALA A 376 -2.76 -11.89 6.29
N ALA A 377 -2.89 -13.20 6.10
CA ALA A 377 -2.07 -13.94 5.14
C ALA A 377 -2.35 -13.49 3.70
N GLU A 378 -3.62 -13.23 3.36
CA GLU A 378 -4.02 -12.74 2.04
C GLU A 378 -3.53 -11.30 1.79
N ALA A 379 -3.78 -10.39 2.74
CA ALA A 379 -3.26 -9.03 2.70
C ALA A 379 -1.72 -8.99 2.65
N GLY A 380 -1.06 -9.85 3.44
CA GLY A 380 0.38 -10.00 3.46
C GLY A 380 0.96 -10.48 2.12
N ALA A 381 0.27 -11.39 1.42
CA ALA A 381 0.67 -11.84 0.09
C ALA A 381 0.61 -10.71 -0.94
N ARG A 382 -0.47 -9.89 -0.93
CA ARG A 382 -0.58 -8.70 -1.80
C ARG A 382 0.51 -7.67 -1.52
N LEU A 383 0.71 -7.33 -0.25
CA LEU A 383 1.74 -6.37 0.17
C LEU A 383 3.15 -6.86 -0.19
N HIS A 384 3.46 -8.13 0.10
CA HIS A 384 4.75 -8.73 -0.25
C HIS A 384 5.01 -8.65 -1.75
N ALA A 385 3.99 -8.96 -2.56
CA ALA A 385 4.11 -8.90 -4.00
C ALA A 385 4.52 -7.48 -4.45
N VAL A 386 3.79 -6.44 -4.03
CA VAL A 386 4.11 -5.05 -4.37
C VAL A 386 5.51 -4.64 -3.88
N LEU A 387 5.88 -5.05 -2.67
CA LEU A 387 7.18 -4.73 -2.09
C LEU A 387 8.34 -5.44 -2.81
N SER A 388 8.13 -6.67 -3.29
CA SER A 388 9.14 -7.43 -4.03
C SER A 388 9.49 -6.80 -5.39
N VAL A 389 8.53 -6.15 -6.05
CA VAL A 389 8.79 -5.36 -7.28
C VAL A 389 9.82 -4.27 -7.01
N GLY A 390 9.63 -3.53 -5.91
CA GLY A 390 10.54 -2.47 -5.50
C GLY A 390 11.97 -2.95 -5.21
N GLU A 391 12.18 -4.23 -4.92
CA GLU A 391 13.51 -4.81 -4.73
C GLU A 391 14.18 -5.18 -6.03
N THR A 392 13.44 -5.75 -6.98
CA THR A 392 13.98 -6.09 -8.31
C THR A 392 14.48 -4.85 -9.07
N LEU A 393 13.85 -3.69 -8.85
CA LEU A 393 14.24 -2.42 -9.46
C LEU A 393 15.41 -1.72 -8.75
N ARG A 394 15.88 -2.23 -7.60
CA ARG A 394 16.94 -1.61 -6.79
C ARG A 394 18.36 -2.12 -7.08
N LEU A 395 18.56 -3.06 -8.01
CA LEU A 395 19.88 -3.59 -8.36
C LEU A 395 20.18 -3.26 -9.84
N PRO A 396 21.36 -2.70 -10.19
CA PRO A 396 22.65 -2.74 -9.50
C PRO A 396 23.17 -1.35 -9.02
N GLY A 397 23.76 -1.27 -7.81
CA GLY A 397 24.62 -0.13 -7.41
C GLY A 397 24.37 0.50 -6.03
N THR A 398 23.14 0.48 -5.52
CA THR A 398 22.80 1.26 -4.30
C THR A 398 23.11 0.56 -2.96
N SER A 399 23.61 -0.67 -2.96
CA SER A 399 23.99 -1.40 -1.74
C SER A 399 25.21 -0.84 -1.00
N ARG A 400 25.87 0.22 -1.49
CA ARG A 400 27.08 0.80 -0.86
C ARG A 400 26.83 1.96 0.11
N GLN A 401 25.63 2.53 0.21
CA GLN A 401 25.43 3.79 0.96
C GLN A 401 24.66 3.71 2.29
N ARG A 402 24.49 2.51 2.89
CA ARG A 402 24.04 2.39 4.28
C ARG A 402 24.81 1.31 5.04
N GLU A 403 26.11 1.52 5.23
CA GLU A 403 26.83 0.96 6.38
C GLU A 403 27.40 2.15 7.18
N LEU A 404 26.88 2.35 8.40
CA LEU A 404 27.50 3.24 9.40
C LEU A 404 28.94 2.76 9.73
N PRO A 405 29.81 3.65 10.24
CA PRO A 405 31.23 3.39 10.35
C PRO A 405 31.57 2.52 11.56
N ASP A 406 31.33 1.21 11.50
CA ASP A 406 31.85 0.24 12.49
C ASP A 406 32.32 -1.10 11.88
N ALA A 407 32.18 -1.29 10.57
CA ALA A 407 32.59 -2.53 9.89
C ALA A 407 33.93 -2.42 9.11
N ARG A 408 34.80 -1.45 9.45
CA ARG A 408 36.09 -1.23 8.77
C ARG A 408 37.27 -2.06 9.29
N GLU A 409 37.14 -2.73 10.44
CA GLU A 409 38.25 -3.51 11.01
C GLU A 409 38.23 -5.01 10.69
N GLN A 410 37.07 -5.60 10.36
CA GLN A 410 36.97 -7.04 10.09
C GLN A 410 37.18 -7.43 8.62
N ARG A 411 37.14 -6.47 7.68
CA ARG A 411 37.34 -6.73 6.24
C ARG A 411 38.80 -6.64 5.78
N LYS A 412 39.74 -6.15 6.61
CA LYS A 412 41.17 -6.10 6.26
C LYS A 412 41.85 -7.49 6.27
N HIS A 413 41.38 -8.43 7.10
CA HIS A 413 42.01 -9.76 7.20
C HIS A 413 41.57 -10.78 6.13
N LYS A 414 40.52 -10.50 5.35
CA LYS A 414 40.01 -11.43 4.32
C LYS A 414 40.40 -11.05 2.89
N LYS A 415 41.04 -9.89 2.70
CA LYS A 415 41.32 -9.30 1.37
C LYS A 415 42.71 -9.65 0.81
N GLN A 416 43.67 -10.06 1.63
CA GLN A 416 45.03 -10.39 1.18
C GLN A 416 45.25 -11.82 0.65
N LYS A 417 44.19 -12.65 0.50
CA LYS A 417 44.31 -14.04 0.04
C LYS A 417 43.59 -14.36 -1.29
N ARG A 418 42.99 -13.36 -1.94
CA ARG A 418 42.25 -13.55 -3.21
C ARG A 418 42.78 -12.71 -4.39
N GLU A 419 43.81 -11.89 -4.16
CA GLU A 419 44.30 -10.94 -5.17
C GLU A 419 45.27 -11.54 -6.21
N GLY A 420 45.49 -12.86 -6.24
CA GLY A 420 46.42 -13.49 -7.20
C GLY A 420 45.80 -14.27 -8.36
N GLN A 421 44.48 -14.55 -8.34
CA GLN A 421 43.82 -15.37 -9.37
C GLN A 421 42.66 -14.66 -10.09
N GLU A 422 42.22 -13.50 -9.58
CA GLU A 422 41.19 -12.68 -10.22
C GLU A 422 41.78 -11.63 -11.19
N GLU A 423 43.10 -11.47 -11.27
CA GLU A 423 43.76 -10.45 -12.09
C GLU A 423 44.01 -10.90 -13.54
N GLU A 424 44.00 -12.21 -13.81
CA GLU A 424 44.21 -12.79 -15.14
C GLU A 424 42.87 -12.97 -15.90
N GLN A 425 41.83 -13.45 -15.22
CA GLN A 425 40.46 -13.51 -15.78
C GLN A 425 39.81 -12.13 -15.98
N ARG A 426 40.27 -11.12 -15.24
CA ARG A 426 39.81 -9.74 -15.40
C ARG A 426 40.44 -9.06 -16.62
N LYS A 427 41.66 -9.43 -17.00
CA LYS A 427 42.31 -8.93 -18.22
C LYS A 427 41.69 -9.53 -19.48
N GLU A 428 41.32 -10.82 -19.47
CA GLU A 428 40.63 -11.45 -20.59
C GLU A 428 39.18 -10.92 -20.78
N ARG A 429 38.43 -10.67 -19.69
CA ARG A 429 37.10 -10.02 -19.77
C ARG A 429 37.15 -8.52 -20.08
N GLU A 430 38.25 -7.84 -19.73
CA GLU A 430 38.49 -6.45 -20.11
C GLU A 430 38.95 -6.30 -21.58
N GLU A 431 39.44 -7.36 -22.23
CA GLU A 431 39.76 -7.38 -23.66
C GLU A 431 38.57 -7.77 -24.54
N GLU A 432 37.70 -8.71 -24.11
CA GLU A 432 36.46 -9.03 -24.84
C GLU A 432 35.40 -7.90 -24.74
N GLY A 433 35.34 -7.17 -23.62
CA GLY A 433 34.45 -6.02 -23.44
C GLY A 433 34.95 -4.71 -24.04
N LYS A 434 36.19 -4.66 -24.56
CA LYS A 434 36.77 -3.46 -25.19
C LYS A 434 36.35 -3.27 -26.64
N SER A 435 35.90 -4.33 -27.33
CA SER A 435 35.49 -4.23 -28.74
C SER A 435 34.08 -3.65 -28.95
N GLU A 436 33.24 -3.58 -27.91
CA GLU A 436 31.91 -2.93 -27.96
C GLU A 436 31.85 -1.57 -27.22
N ARG A 437 32.89 -1.22 -26.45
CA ARG A 437 32.94 0.03 -25.66
C ARG A 437 33.43 1.26 -26.44
N GLU A 438 33.67 1.13 -27.74
CA GLU A 438 34.01 2.25 -28.62
C GLU A 438 32.78 3.05 -29.11
N SER A 439 31.55 2.64 -28.79
CA SER A 439 30.33 3.25 -29.34
C SER A 439 29.53 4.07 -28.32
N LEU A 440 29.33 5.35 -28.68
CA LEU A 440 28.43 6.37 -28.11
C LEU A 440 28.88 7.06 -26.79
N PRO A 441 29.25 8.36 -26.82
CA PRO A 441 29.70 9.11 -25.64
C PRO A 441 28.61 9.25 -24.55
N LEU A 442 27.34 9.27 -24.95
CA LEU A 442 26.20 9.31 -24.04
C LEU A 442 26.12 8.05 -23.15
N LEU A 443 26.39 6.86 -23.72
CA LEU A 443 26.32 5.58 -23.00
C LEU A 443 27.36 5.53 -21.87
N VAL A 444 28.58 6.03 -22.13
CA VAL A 444 29.65 6.12 -21.13
C VAL A 444 29.21 6.99 -19.95
N LYS A 445 28.62 8.15 -20.21
CA LYS A 445 28.18 9.08 -19.17
C LYS A 445 26.99 8.57 -18.37
N ILE A 446 26.08 7.81 -19.00
CA ILE A 446 25.00 7.11 -18.30
C ILE A 446 25.59 6.06 -17.35
N SER A 447 26.59 5.29 -17.79
CA SER A 447 27.26 4.32 -16.90
C SER A 447 27.98 4.99 -15.73
N GLU A 448 28.62 6.14 -15.94
CA GLU A 448 29.22 6.94 -14.85
C GLU A 448 28.17 7.48 -13.87
N PHE A 449 26.98 7.83 -14.34
CA PHE A 449 25.85 8.25 -13.50
C PHE A 449 25.34 7.09 -12.63
N GLU A 450 25.21 5.88 -13.19
CA GLU A 450 24.83 4.68 -12.41
C GLU A 450 25.87 4.32 -11.34
N GLU A 451 27.15 4.54 -11.63
CA GLU A 451 28.24 4.38 -10.67
C GLU A 451 28.33 5.53 -9.64
N GLY A 452 27.54 6.60 -9.81
CA GLY A 452 27.52 7.79 -8.96
C GLY A 452 28.72 8.73 -9.13
N ARG A 453 29.44 8.63 -10.25
CA ARG A 453 30.60 9.48 -10.58
C ARG A 453 30.22 10.73 -11.39
N ALA A 454 29.08 10.71 -12.06
CA ALA A 454 28.54 11.84 -12.82
C ALA A 454 27.18 12.28 -12.27
N GLY A 455 26.93 13.59 -12.26
CA GLY A 455 25.62 14.16 -11.96
C GLY A 455 24.67 14.09 -13.17
N PRO A 456 23.37 14.30 -12.97
CA PRO A 456 22.41 14.33 -14.07
C PRO A 456 22.68 15.46 -15.07
N GLU A 457 23.29 16.57 -14.62
CA GLU A 457 23.65 17.70 -15.50
C GLU A 457 24.80 17.37 -16.44
N ASP A 458 25.78 16.58 -15.97
CA ASP A 458 26.93 16.15 -16.78
C ASP A 458 26.47 15.26 -17.95
N VAL A 459 25.45 14.43 -17.73
CA VAL A 459 24.86 13.62 -18.80
C VAL A 459 24.07 14.48 -19.78
N ALA A 460 23.28 15.44 -19.29
CA ALA A 460 22.47 16.33 -20.13
C ALA A 460 23.31 17.20 -21.07
N GLN A 461 24.52 17.58 -20.66
CA GLN A 461 25.47 18.32 -21.52
C GLN A 461 25.88 17.51 -22.76
N GLN A 462 25.94 16.18 -22.65
CA GLN A 462 26.40 15.27 -23.70
C GLN A 462 25.29 14.79 -24.64
N VAL A 463 24.03 15.06 -24.30
CA VAL A 463 22.88 14.77 -25.18
C VAL A 463 22.91 15.71 -26.37
N GLU A 464 22.79 15.23 -27.60
CA GLU A 464 22.58 16.08 -28.78
C GLU A 464 21.08 16.31 -29.03
N GLY A 465 20.23 15.36 -28.62
CA GLY A 465 18.77 15.47 -28.68
C GLY A 465 18.14 14.73 -29.86
N LYS A 466 18.91 13.95 -30.62
CA LYS A 466 18.41 13.18 -31.76
C LYS A 466 17.59 11.98 -31.28
N ILE A 467 16.33 11.90 -31.69
CA ILE A 467 15.44 10.77 -31.36
C ILE A 467 15.15 9.97 -32.62
N VAL A 468 15.25 8.65 -32.53
CA VAL A 468 14.99 7.73 -33.65
C VAL A 468 14.05 6.62 -33.21
N PHE A 469 12.94 6.47 -33.94
CA PHE A 469 12.06 5.30 -33.89
C PHE A 469 12.44 4.39 -35.05
N SER A 470 12.74 3.12 -34.77
CA SER A 470 13.13 2.13 -35.78
C SER A 470 12.14 0.97 -35.81
N ASN A 471 11.27 0.95 -36.82
CA ASN A 471 10.26 -0.09 -37.07
C ASN A 471 9.39 -0.42 -35.85
N VAL A 472 8.88 0.60 -35.17
CA VAL A 472 8.18 0.45 -33.91
C VAL A 472 6.72 0.05 -34.11
N SER A 473 6.31 -1.04 -33.45
CA SER A 473 4.91 -1.49 -33.43
C SER A 473 4.40 -1.66 -32.00
N PHE A 474 3.14 -1.29 -31.76
CA PHE A 474 2.51 -1.38 -30.44
C PHE A 474 0.99 -1.59 -30.52
N SER A 475 0.45 -2.45 -29.64
CA SER A 475 -1.00 -2.66 -29.44
C SER A 475 -1.34 -2.76 -27.95
N TYR A 476 -2.43 -2.10 -27.52
CA TYR A 476 -2.87 -2.09 -26.13
C TYR A 476 -3.43 -3.45 -25.65
N GLY A 477 -4.11 -4.22 -26.52
CA GLY A 477 -4.70 -5.52 -26.14
C GLY A 477 -3.64 -6.58 -25.82
N ARG A 478 -2.64 -6.75 -26.69
CA ARG A 478 -1.47 -7.64 -26.45
C ARG A 478 -0.54 -7.20 -25.33
N SER A 479 -0.60 -5.94 -24.89
CA SER A 479 0.25 -5.44 -23.81
C SER A 479 -0.09 -6.08 -22.46
N LYS A 480 -1.37 -6.43 -22.21
CA LYS A 480 -1.76 -7.15 -20.99
C LYS A 480 -1.09 -8.53 -20.95
N ASP A 481 -1.19 -9.30 -22.04
CA ASP A 481 -0.61 -10.63 -22.16
C ASP A 481 0.93 -10.62 -22.16
N PHE A 482 1.55 -9.63 -22.82
CA PHE A 482 3.01 -9.52 -22.91
C PHE A 482 3.62 -9.08 -21.57
N GLN A 483 3.03 -8.12 -20.87
CA GLN A 483 3.49 -7.70 -19.54
C GLN A 483 3.27 -8.78 -18.48
N GLU A 484 2.19 -9.57 -18.58
CA GLU A 484 1.98 -10.76 -17.76
C GLU A 484 3.04 -11.85 -18.00
N ARG A 485 3.55 -11.97 -19.23
CA ARG A 485 4.59 -12.95 -19.60
C ARG A 485 6.03 -12.46 -19.36
N SER A 486 6.29 -11.15 -19.42
CA SER A 486 7.63 -10.56 -19.29
C SER A 486 7.99 -10.13 -17.86
N ALA A 487 7.04 -10.06 -16.94
CA ALA A 487 7.34 -9.86 -15.52
C ALA A 487 7.89 -11.18 -14.92
N PRO A 488 8.98 -11.17 -14.11
CA PRO A 488 9.54 -12.38 -13.49
C PRO A 488 8.61 -13.10 -12.49
N THR A 489 7.38 -12.63 -12.34
CA THR A 489 6.43 -13.05 -11.32
C THR A 489 5.02 -13.00 -11.91
N SER A 490 4.62 -14.09 -12.55
CA SER A 490 3.23 -14.40 -12.93
C SER A 490 2.25 -14.29 -11.75
N SER A 491 2.74 -14.20 -10.51
CA SER A 491 1.97 -14.04 -9.28
C SER A 491 1.46 -12.62 -9.02
N LEU A 492 2.10 -11.58 -9.55
CA LEU A 492 1.79 -10.19 -9.17
C LEU A 492 0.50 -9.67 -9.79
N ALA A 493 0.33 -9.91 -11.09
CA ALA A 493 -0.91 -9.60 -11.80
C ALA A 493 -2.06 -10.40 -11.18
N SER A 494 -1.88 -11.69 -10.89
CA SER A 494 -2.92 -12.55 -10.29
C SER A 494 -3.23 -12.24 -8.81
N LEU A 495 -2.27 -11.75 -8.02
CA LEU A 495 -2.46 -11.37 -6.61
C LEU A 495 -3.08 -9.98 -6.46
N LEU A 496 -2.82 -9.10 -7.41
CA LEU A 496 -3.39 -7.77 -7.42
C LEU A 496 -4.75 -7.76 -8.14
N LEU A 497 -4.99 -8.63 -9.13
CA LEU A 497 -6.31 -8.80 -9.75
C LEU A 497 -7.24 -9.54 -8.77
N PRO A 498 -8.57 -9.27 -8.79
CA PRO A 498 -9.51 -10.13 -8.09
C PRO A 498 -9.32 -11.59 -8.56
N ALA A 499 -9.40 -12.54 -7.62
CA ALA A 499 -8.91 -13.93 -7.71
C ALA A 499 -9.41 -14.81 -8.88
N HIS A 500 -10.18 -14.30 -9.85
CA HIS A 500 -10.95 -15.12 -10.77
C HIS A 500 -10.44 -15.29 -12.20
N ALA A 501 -9.24 -14.81 -12.56
CA ALA A 501 -8.69 -15.18 -13.88
C ALA A 501 -8.22 -16.65 -13.98
N SER A 502 -8.11 -17.39 -12.86
CA SER A 502 -7.54 -18.75 -12.85
C SER A 502 -8.53 -19.88 -12.53
N GLU A 503 -9.75 -19.61 -12.09
CA GLU A 503 -10.72 -20.66 -11.71
C GLU A 503 -11.82 -20.92 -12.75
N ALA A 504 -11.94 -20.10 -13.79
CA ALA A 504 -12.95 -20.28 -14.85
C ALA A 504 -12.59 -21.36 -15.90
N LYS A 505 -11.48 -22.10 -15.73
CA LYS A 505 -11.03 -23.10 -16.71
C LYS A 505 -11.29 -24.56 -16.32
N ASN A 506 -11.90 -24.85 -15.16
CA ASN A 506 -11.94 -26.24 -14.68
C ASN A 506 -13.25 -26.74 -14.04
N GLU A 507 -14.39 -26.10 -14.29
CA GLU A 507 -15.69 -26.72 -14.01
C GLU A 507 -16.68 -26.42 -15.15
N GLY A 508 -17.21 -27.49 -15.78
CA GLY A 508 -18.38 -27.42 -16.66
C GLY A 508 -18.15 -27.83 -18.11
N ARG A 509 -18.11 -29.14 -18.37
CA ARG A 509 -18.38 -29.73 -19.69
C ARG A 509 -19.88 -30.05 -19.77
N GLU A 510 -20.45 -29.85 -20.97
CA GLU A 510 -21.74 -30.32 -21.50
C GLU A 510 -23.00 -29.46 -21.27
N ILE A 511 -23.41 -28.73 -22.31
CA ILE A 511 -24.67 -28.87 -23.11
C ILE A 511 -25.04 -27.50 -23.69
N GLY A 512 -25.25 -27.44 -25.01
CA GLY A 512 -26.03 -26.40 -25.69
C GLY A 512 -25.27 -25.66 -26.80
N GLU A 513 -25.40 -26.16 -28.03
CA GLU A 513 -25.07 -25.40 -29.25
C GLU A 513 -25.89 -24.11 -29.32
N SER A 514 -25.22 -22.96 -29.24
CA SER A 514 -25.77 -21.71 -29.74
C SER A 514 -24.65 -20.81 -30.24
N LYS A 515 -24.46 -20.86 -31.56
CA LYS A 515 -24.06 -19.76 -32.45
C LYS A 515 -22.87 -18.93 -31.96
N GLU A 516 -21.68 -19.35 -32.38
CA GLU A 516 -20.48 -18.50 -32.41
C GLU A 516 -20.79 -17.23 -33.22
N THR A 517 -21.09 -16.13 -32.53
CA THR A 517 -20.79 -14.80 -33.03
C THR A 517 -19.32 -14.53 -32.70
N PRO A 518 -18.45 -14.31 -33.70
CA PRO A 518 -17.08 -13.92 -33.41
C PRO A 518 -17.15 -12.51 -32.83
N GLU A 519 -16.94 -12.36 -31.52
CA GLU A 519 -16.61 -11.06 -30.93
C GLU A 519 -15.22 -10.66 -31.42
N THR A 520 -15.16 -10.16 -32.64
CA THR A 520 -14.03 -9.38 -33.16
C THR A 520 -14.02 -8.03 -32.44
N THR A 521 -13.57 -7.97 -31.20
CA THR A 521 -12.87 -6.76 -30.75
C THR A 521 -11.49 -6.82 -31.39
N GLY A 522 -11.39 -6.33 -32.62
CA GLY A 522 -10.13 -6.30 -33.35
C GLY A 522 -9.07 -5.59 -32.51
N ASP A 523 -7.99 -6.31 -32.20
CA ASP A 523 -6.74 -5.75 -31.70
C ASP A 523 -6.21 -4.74 -32.73
N THR A 524 -6.73 -3.52 -32.72
CA THR A 524 -6.27 -2.45 -33.59
C THR A 524 -4.90 -1.98 -33.06
N ALA A 525 -3.84 -2.33 -33.79
CA ALA A 525 -2.50 -1.86 -33.49
C ALA A 525 -2.49 -0.32 -33.49
N ALA A 526 -2.04 0.27 -32.39
CA ALA A 526 -1.97 1.71 -32.21
C ALA A 526 -0.81 2.32 -33.02
N LEU A 527 0.28 1.56 -33.22
CA LEU A 527 1.40 1.91 -34.09
C LEU A 527 1.80 0.69 -34.91
N LYS A 528 2.13 0.89 -36.18
CA LYS A 528 2.48 -0.16 -37.15
C LYS A 528 3.77 0.21 -37.88
N ASN A 529 4.86 -0.49 -37.55
CA ASN A 529 6.20 -0.33 -38.18
C ASN A 529 6.60 1.13 -38.40
N VAL A 530 6.45 1.95 -37.36
CA VAL A 530 6.74 3.37 -37.44
C VAL A 530 8.25 3.60 -37.38
N SER A 531 8.79 4.25 -38.42
CA SER A 531 10.18 4.70 -38.47
C SER A 531 10.21 6.22 -38.63
N LEU A 532 10.81 6.91 -37.66
CA LEU A 532 10.78 8.38 -37.55
C LEU A 532 12.06 8.91 -36.94
N VAL A 533 12.52 10.06 -37.43
CA VAL A 533 13.66 10.78 -36.86
C VAL A 533 13.22 12.18 -36.45
N PHE A 534 13.51 12.54 -35.20
CA PHE A 534 13.44 13.91 -34.70
C PHE A 534 14.87 14.50 -34.71
N PRO A 535 15.16 15.49 -35.57
CA PRO A 535 16.49 16.04 -35.67
C PRO A 535 16.82 16.94 -34.46
N PRO A 536 18.09 16.95 -34.01
CA PRO A 536 18.53 17.84 -32.94
C PRO A 536 18.43 19.30 -33.38
N GLY A 537 18.26 20.22 -32.42
CA GLY A 537 18.12 21.66 -32.63
C GLY A 537 16.83 22.09 -33.31
N SER A 538 15.86 21.19 -33.52
CA SER A 538 14.65 21.47 -34.29
C SER A 538 13.37 21.38 -33.46
N VAL A 539 12.34 22.09 -33.93
CA VAL A 539 10.96 21.91 -33.48
C VAL A 539 10.24 21.01 -34.47
N THR A 540 9.87 19.81 -34.03
CA THR A 540 9.10 18.86 -34.86
C THR A 540 7.67 18.75 -34.33
N ALA A 541 6.70 19.05 -35.20
CA ALA A 541 5.28 18.89 -34.89
C ALA A 541 4.74 17.55 -35.41
N VAL A 542 3.93 16.89 -34.58
CA VAL A 542 3.23 15.64 -34.89
C VAL A 542 1.74 15.94 -34.96
N THR A 543 1.10 15.60 -36.07
CA THR A 543 -0.33 15.84 -36.28
C THR A 543 -1.01 14.62 -36.90
N GLY A 544 -2.33 14.59 -36.84
CA GLY A 544 -3.13 13.46 -37.29
C GLY A 544 -4.52 13.44 -36.63
N ALA A 545 -5.42 12.64 -37.19
CA ALA A 545 -6.75 12.45 -36.64
C ALA A 545 -6.70 11.93 -35.18
N SER A 546 -7.80 12.11 -34.43
CA SER A 546 -7.92 11.48 -33.12
C SER A 546 -7.81 9.95 -33.25
N GLY A 547 -7.07 9.31 -32.34
CA GLY A 547 -6.79 7.87 -32.41
C GLY A 547 -5.70 7.44 -33.40
N ALA A 548 -4.99 8.36 -34.05
CA ALA A 548 -3.92 8.03 -35.01
C ALA A 548 -2.62 7.47 -34.38
N GLY A 549 -2.51 7.44 -33.04
CA GLY A 549 -1.33 6.94 -32.31
C GLY A 549 -0.36 8.01 -31.78
N LYS A 550 -0.72 9.30 -31.84
CA LYS A 550 0.15 10.43 -31.44
C LYS A 550 0.62 10.35 -29.98
N SER A 551 -0.31 10.26 -29.01
CA SER A 551 0.07 10.13 -27.60
C SER A 551 0.78 8.80 -27.32
N THR A 552 0.50 7.73 -28.08
CA THR A 552 1.22 6.45 -27.96
C THR A 552 2.71 6.60 -28.29
N LEU A 553 3.08 7.42 -29.28
CA LEU A 553 4.49 7.73 -29.56
C LEU A 553 5.18 8.41 -28.37
N LEU A 554 4.51 9.37 -27.73
CA LEU A 554 5.07 10.05 -26.56
C LEU A 554 5.24 9.09 -25.39
N LYS A 555 4.25 8.23 -25.14
CA LYS A 555 4.32 7.23 -24.06
C LYS A 555 5.46 6.22 -24.25
N LEU A 556 5.83 5.92 -25.50
CA LEU A 556 7.01 5.09 -25.78
C LEU A 556 8.32 5.85 -25.51
N LEU A 557 8.36 7.15 -25.82
CA LEU A 557 9.50 8.03 -25.55
C LEU A 557 9.71 8.27 -24.04
N THR A 558 8.64 8.33 -23.25
CA THR A 558 8.69 8.57 -21.79
C THR A 558 8.84 7.29 -20.95
N GLN A 559 9.04 6.12 -21.59
CA GLN A 559 9.05 4.79 -20.96
C GLN A 559 7.74 4.39 -20.23
N GLU A 560 6.65 5.12 -20.46
CA GLU A 560 5.32 4.71 -19.97
C GLU A 560 4.84 3.42 -20.65
N LEU A 561 5.22 3.23 -21.91
CA LEU A 561 4.99 2.02 -22.69
C LEU A 561 6.32 1.43 -23.17
N ARG A 562 6.30 0.14 -23.46
CA ARG A 562 7.41 -0.56 -24.12
C ARG A 562 7.02 -0.95 -25.55
N PRO A 563 7.90 -0.75 -26.54
CA PRO A 563 7.64 -1.22 -27.89
C PRO A 563 7.54 -2.75 -27.89
N GLN A 564 6.57 -3.32 -28.63
CA GLN A 564 6.45 -4.78 -28.80
C GLN A 564 7.40 -5.28 -29.89
N GLN A 565 7.68 -4.43 -30.87
CA GLN A 565 8.66 -4.63 -31.94
C GLN A 565 9.35 -3.30 -32.23
N GLY A 566 10.59 -3.35 -32.70
CA GLY A 566 11.41 -2.16 -32.97
C GLY A 566 12.05 -1.57 -31.71
N THR A 567 12.81 -0.49 -31.90
CA THR A 567 13.52 0.22 -30.82
C THR A 567 13.33 1.73 -30.93
N VAL A 568 13.41 2.41 -29.78
CA VAL A 568 13.37 3.88 -29.68
C VAL A 568 14.68 4.31 -29.05
N THR A 569 15.46 5.15 -29.74
CA THR A 569 16.79 5.56 -29.26
C THR A 569 16.89 7.09 -29.11
N LEU A 570 17.59 7.54 -28.07
CA LEU A 570 18.05 8.91 -27.88
C LEU A 570 19.57 8.96 -28.10
N ASP A 571 20.03 9.70 -29.10
CA ASP A 571 21.44 9.77 -29.53
C ASP A 571 22.10 8.39 -29.73
N GLY A 572 21.32 7.44 -30.25
CA GLY A 572 21.75 6.06 -30.50
C GLY A 572 21.66 5.11 -29.29
N VAL A 573 21.38 5.62 -28.09
CA VAL A 573 21.15 4.78 -26.90
C VAL A 573 19.67 4.42 -26.81
N ASP A 574 19.35 3.14 -26.66
CA ASP A 574 17.95 2.69 -26.45
C ASP A 574 17.37 3.37 -25.21
N VAL A 575 16.24 4.06 -25.38
CA VAL A 575 15.52 4.72 -24.31
C VAL A 575 15.24 3.73 -23.20
N GLN A 576 14.90 2.46 -23.48
CA GLN A 576 14.61 1.45 -22.46
C GLN A 576 15.82 1.07 -21.59
N ALA A 577 17.05 1.32 -22.05
CA ALA A 577 18.27 1.08 -21.29
C ALA A 577 18.66 2.26 -20.39
N ILE A 578 18.11 3.46 -20.64
CA ILE A 578 18.37 4.64 -19.81
C ILE A 578 17.62 4.51 -18.49
N PRO A 579 18.25 4.75 -17.32
CA PRO A 579 17.54 4.76 -16.04
C PRO A 579 16.36 5.74 -16.08
N THR A 580 15.14 5.27 -15.82
CA THR A 580 13.91 6.08 -15.83
C THR A 580 14.05 7.35 -14.99
N ARG A 581 14.77 7.23 -13.86
CA ARG A 581 15.10 8.37 -13.02
C ARG A 581 15.88 9.43 -13.80
N LEU A 582 16.99 9.09 -14.44
CA LEU A 582 17.78 10.07 -15.20
C LEU A 582 16.98 10.68 -16.36
N LEU A 583 16.29 9.82 -17.10
CA LEU A 583 15.47 10.20 -18.25
C LEU A 583 14.42 11.25 -17.86
N LEU A 584 13.59 10.94 -16.87
CA LEU A 584 12.50 11.82 -16.41
C LEU A 584 12.94 12.85 -15.37
N GLN A 585 14.15 12.80 -14.81
CA GLN A 585 14.63 13.83 -13.89
C GLN A 585 15.32 14.98 -14.66
N LYS A 586 16.01 14.69 -15.76
CA LYS A 586 16.82 15.71 -16.46
C LYS A 586 16.79 15.65 -17.99
N LEU A 587 16.63 14.49 -18.62
CA LEU A 587 16.77 14.43 -20.09
C LEU A 587 15.50 14.85 -20.83
N ILE A 588 14.31 14.46 -20.36
CA ILE A 588 13.02 14.73 -21.01
C ILE A 588 12.11 15.54 -20.08
N GLY A 589 11.60 16.68 -20.55
CA GLY A 589 10.49 17.43 -19.95
C GLY A 589 9.19 17.11 -20.67
N VAL A 590 8.11 16.84 -19.94
CA VAL A 590 6.81 16.42 -20.53
C VAL A 590 5.70 17.34 -20.03
N VAL A 591 4.92 17.87 -20.96
CA VAL A 591 3.68 18.62 -20.69
C VAL A 591 2.52 17.87 -21.34
N ASN A 592 1.65 17.28 -20.54
CA ASN A 592 0.41 16.62 -20.96
C ASN A 592 -0.69 16.90 -19.92
N ASN A 593 -1.93 16.48 -20.19
CA ASN A 593 -3.08 16.72 -19.29
C ASN A 593 -2.86 16.21 -17.86
N GLU A 594 -2.05 15.16 -17.67
CA GLU A 594 -1.74 14.60 -16.35
C GLU A 594 -0.63 15.40 -15.63
N SER A 595 0.40 15.85 -16.34
CA SER A 595 1.55 16.59 -15.80
C SER A 595 1.26 18.07 -15.54
N THR A 596 0.18 18.61 -16.12
CA THR A 596 -0.36 19.95 -15.83
C THR A 596 -1.18 20.01 -14.56
N SER A 597 -1.52 18.86 -13.95
CA SER A 597 -2.23 18.82 -12.68
C SER A 597 -1.38 19.42 -11.55
N LEU A 598 -2.00 20.22 -10.69
CA LEU A 598 -1.35 20.81 -9.53
C LEU A 598 -1.43 19.85 -8.34
N LEU A 599 -0.33 19.72 -7.63
CA LEU A 599 -0.19 18.89 -6.44
C LEU A 599 -0.79 19.62 -5.25
N THR A 600 -1.68 18.93 -4.54
CA THR A 600 -2.38 19.46 -3.38
C THR A 600 -1.46 19.56 -2.17
N GLY A 601 -1.67 20.59 -1.34
CA GLY A 601 -0.86 20.83 -0.15
C GLY A 601 0.52 21.46 -0.43
N LEU A 602 0.85 21.73 -1.69
CA LEU A 602 2.01 22.54 -2.10
C LEU A 602 1.55 23.94 -2.53
N SER A 603 2.41 24.94 -2.33
CA SER A 603 2.23 26.29 -2.88
C SER A 603 2.33 26.29 -4.41
N VAL A 604 1.86 27.36 -5.07
CA VAL A 604 2.03 27.51 -6.52
C VAL A 604 3.52 27.54 -6.92
N ARG A 605 4.35 28.21 -6.12
CA ARG A 605 5.81 28.20 -6.31
C ARG A 605 6.39 26.79 -6.24
N GLU A 606 6.06 26.05 -5.18
CA GLU A 606 6.51 24.65 -5.00
C GLU A 606 6.01 23.74 -6.13
N ASN A 607 4.80 24.01 -6.64
CA ASN A 607 4.27 23.31 -7.80
C ASN A 607 5.10 23.54 -9.06
N ILE A 608 5.58 24.77 -9.30
CA ILE A 608 6.45 25.07 -10.45
C ILE A 608 7.84 24.46 -10.21
N THR A 609 8.45 24.72 -9.04
CA THR A 609 9.79 24.22 -8.71
C THR A 609 9.87 22.72 -8.52
N TYR A 610 8.74 22.01 -8.46
CA TYR A 610 8.67 20.54 -8.49
C TYR A 610 9.41 19.92 -9.68
N GLY A 611 9.56 20.65 -10.79
CA GLY A 611 10.36 20.23 -11.94
C GLY A 611 11.87 20.16 -11.66
N VAL A 612 12.37 20.85 -10.64
CA VAL A 612 13.77 20.82 -10.21
C VAL A 612 13.94 19.76 -9.14
N TRP A 613 14.81 18.78 -9.40
CA TRP A 613 15.12 17.77 -8.41
C TRP A 613 15.90 18.38 -7.24
N THR A 614 15.42 18.14 -6.03
CA THR A 614 16.09 18.56 -4.80
C THR A 614 16.37 17.34 -3.92
N PRO A 615 17.59 17.22 -3.35
CA PRO A 615 17.88 16.13 -2.44
C PRO A 615 17.05 16.30 -1.14
N PRO A 616 16.50 15.21 -0.58
CA PRO A 616 15.57 15.27 0.56
C PRO A 616 16.18 15.76 1.90
N ALA A 617 17.44 16.20 1.92
CA ALA A 617 18.16 16.63 3.12
C ALA A 617 18.24 18.16 3.28
N THR A 618 17.77 18.94 2.31
CA THR A 618 17.67 20.41 2.44
C THR A 618 16.30 20.79 3.00
N PRO A 619 16.23 21.46 4.17
CA PRO A 619 14.95 21.82 4.81
C PRO A 619 14.13 22.87 4.05
N GLU A 620 14.72 23.52 3.06
CA GLU A 620 14.01 24.34 2.09
C GLU A 620 13.89 23.56 0.78
N PRO A 621 12.72 23.57 0.10
CA PRO A 621 12.69 23.21 -1.32
C PRO A 621 13.73 24.13 -1.95
N ALA A 622 14.82 23.58 -2.51
CA ALA A 622 15.89 24.40 -3.04
C ALA A 622 15.23 25.53 -3.83
N ALA A 623 15.32 26.74 -3.30
CA ALA A 623 14.76 27.90 -3.93
C ALA A 623 15.58 28.00 -5.21
N GLY A 624 15.08 27.37 -6.27
CA GLY A 624 15.69 27.41 -7.58
C GLY A 624 16.00 28.86 -7.85
N CYS A 625 17.16 29.12 -8.48
CA CYS A 625 17.66 30.46 -8.73
C CYS A 625 16.48 31.42 -8.97
N PRO A 626 16.20 32.39 -8.08
CA PRO A 626 14.97 33.17 -8.15
C PRO A 626 14.85 33.89 -9.50
N GLU A 627 15.99 34.21 -10.11
CA GLU A 627 16.12 34.70 -11.47
C GLU A 627 15.55 33.73 -12.52
N LEU A 628 15.90 32.43 -12.45
CA LEU A 628 15.36 31.39 -13.33
C LEU A 628 13.85 31.20 -13.13
N PHE A 629 13.37 31.24 -11.89
CA PHE A 629 11.93 31.18 -11.62
C PHE A 629 11.18 32.35 -12.28
N LEU A 630 11.68 33.58 -12.11
CA LEU A 630 11.08 34.76 -12.72
C LEU A 630 11.15 34.72 -14.26
N GLU A 631 12.26 34.24 -14.83
CA GLU A 631 12.43 34.05 -16.27
C GLU A 631 11.37 33.08 -16.83
N VAL A 632 11.24 31.89 -16.24
CA VAL A 632 10.24 30.87 -16.64
C VAL A 632 8.81 31.41 -16.50
N CYS A 633 8.50 32.10 -15.39
CA CYS A 633 7.19 32.68 -15.16
C CYS A 633 6.81 33.74 -16.21
N ARG A 634 7.76 34.57 -16.66
CA ARG A 634 7.54 35.55 -17.74
C ARG A 634 7.31 34.85 -19.08
N LEU A 635 8.13 33.85 -19.42
CA LEU A 635 8.01 33.10 -20.67
C LEU A 635 6.65 32.40 -20.81
N CYS A 636 6.16 31.81 -19.73
CA CYS A 636 4.86 31.13 -19.71
C CYS A 636 3.67 32.07 -19.49
N LYS A 637 3.90 33.39 -19.37
CA LYS A 637 2.90 34.42 -19.01
C LYS A 637 2.13 34.10 -17.73
N VAL A 638 2.86 33.58 -16.75
CA VAL A 638 2.38 33.21 -15.42
C VAL A 638 2.55 34.37 -14.42
N ASP A 639 3.53 35.23 -14.68
CA ASP A 639 3.85 36.44 -13.92
C ASP A 639 2.63 37.32 -13.62
N LYS A 640 1.83 37.66 -14.64
CA LYS A 640 0.70 38.60 -14.50
C LYS A 640 -0.39 38.14 -13.53
N PHE A 641 -0.66 36.83 -13.45
CA PHE A 641 -1.67 36.30 -12.54
C PHE A 641 -1.09 35.93 -11.17
N LEU A 642 0.21 35.61 -11.09
CA LEU A 642 0.89 35.46 -9.80
C LEU A 642 0.99 36.79 -9.06
N SER A 643 1.18 37.90 -9.78
CA SER A 643 1.33 39.26 -9.25
C SER A 643 0.02 40.07 -9.23
N ALA A 644 -1.15 39.41 -9.24
CA ALA A 644 -2.44 40.10 -9.26
C ALA A 644 -2.60 41.07 -8.05
N PRO A 645 -3.20 42.25 -8.23
CA PRO A 645 -2.96 43.43 -7.38
C PRO A 645 -3.45 43.38 -5.92
N ASN A 646 -3.97 42.25 -5.41
CA ASN A 646 -4.50 42.19 -4.03
C ASN A 646 -4.01 41.01 -3.17
N ILE A 647 -3.53 39.89 -3.76
CA ILE A 647 -2.91 38.76 -3.03
C ILE A 647 -1.92 38.08 -3.99
N SER A 648 -0.64 37.96 -3.61
CA SER A 648 0.32 37.15 -4.38
C SER A 648 -0.08 35.67 -4.27
N ARG A 649 -0.44 35.06 -5.40
CA ARG A 649 -0.84 33.64 -5.45
C ARG A 649 0.37 32.70 -5.43
N GLU A 650 1.60 33.24 -5.48
CA GLU A 650 2.85 32.46 -5.48
C GLU A 650 2.94 31.51 -4.27
N ASN A 651 2.57 32.00 -3.08
CA ASN A 651 2.62 31.24 -1.82
C ASN A 651 1.26 30.62 -1.44
N GLU A 652 0.25 30.71 -2.31
CA GLU A 652 -1.07 30.12 -2.08
C GLU A 652 -0.95 28.59 -2.16
N VAL A 653 -1.37 27.91 -1.09
CA VAL A 653 -1.40 26.45 -1.05
C VAL A 653 -2.56 25.97 -1.91
N VAL A 654 -2.26 25.08 -2.87
CA VAL A 654 -3.28 24.51 -3.75
C VAL A 654 -4.14 23.51 -2.98
N GLU A 655 -5.44 23.77 -2.91
CA GLU A 655 -6.44 22.89 -2.28
C GLU A 655 -7.26 22.11 -3.32
N GLY A 656 -7.60 20.85 -3.00
CA GLY A 656 -8.38 19.96 -3.89
C GLY A 656 -7.71 19.73 -5.26
N ALA A 657 -8.43 19.15 -6.23
CA ALA A 657 -7.89 18.92 -7.59
C ALA A 657 -7.74 20.25 -8.38
N ALA A 658 -6.84 21.12 -7.91
CA ALA A 658 -6.57 22.47 -8.41
C ALA A 658 -7.78 23.43 -8.36
N ALA A 659 -8.52 23.42 -7.23
CA ALA A 659 -9.65 24.34 -7.05
C ALA A 659 -9.17 25.79 -7.15
N GLY A 660 -9.76 26.59 -8.05
CA GLY A 660 -9.43 28.00 -8.22
C GLY A 660 -8.45 28.35 -9.35
N PHE A 661 -8.05 27.37 -10.19
CA PHE A 661 -7.30 27.60 -11.43
C PHE A 661 -8.08 27.09 -12.65
N SER A 662 -8.11 27.89 -13.71
CA SER A 662 -8.64 27.48 -15.03
C SER A 662 -7.74 26.44 -15.69
N SER A 663 -8.27 25.67 -16.65
CA SER A 663 -7.48 24.69 -17.41
C SER A 663 -6.30 25.33 -18.14
N GLY A 664 -6.47 26.54 -18.69
CA GLY A 664 -5.39 27.29 -19.32
C GLY A 664 -4.33 27.78 -18.33
N GLU A 665 -4.69 28.15 -17.10
CA GLU A 665 -3.72 28.47 -16.04
C GLU A 665 -2.95 27.23 -15.59
N GLN A 666 -3.63 26.10 -15.38
CA GLN A 666 -2.99 24.82 -15.05
C GLN A 666 -2.01 24.39 -16.14
N GLN A 667 -2.39 24.56 -17.41
CA GLN A 667 -1.53 24.24 -18.53
C GLN A 667 -0.27 25.12 -18.58
N ARG A 668 -0.41 26.44 -18.37
CA ARG A 668 0.73 27.37 -18.28
C ARG A 668 1.64 27.08 -17.08
N LEU A 669 1.08 26.72 -15.93
CA LEU A 669 1.85 26.29 -14.75
C LEU A 669 2.59 24.97 -15.00
N GLY A 670 1.97 24.01 -15.67
CA GLY A 670 2.61 22.77 -16.09
C GLY A 670 3.75 23.00 -17.09
N LEU A 671 3.57 23.94 -18.02
CA LEU A 671 4.62 24.36 -18.94
C LEU A 671 5.80 25.02 -18.20
N ALA A 672 5.51 25.91 -17.24
CA ALA A 672 6.54 26.50 -16.39
C ALA A 672 7.32 25.43 -15.60
N ARG A 673 6.62 24.43 -15.05
CA ARG A 673 7.22 23.26 -14.38
C ARG A 673 8.11 22.44 -15.32
N ALA A 674 7.77 22.31 -16.59
CA ALA A 674 8.59 21.60 -17.56
C ALA A 674 9.83 22.40 -18.00
N LEU A 675 9.73 23.73 -18.14
CA LEU A 675 10.85 24.58 -18.54
C LEU A 675 11.88 24.78 -17.42
N ILE A 676 11.43 24.97 -16.16
CA ILE A 676 12.33 25.18 -15.02
C ILE A 676 13.28 23.99 -14.78
N LYS A 677 12.90 22.80 -15.25
CA LYS A 677 13.69 21.57 -15.22
C LYS A 677 14.94 21.61 -16.09
N ARG A 678 14.96 22.46 -17.13
CA ARG A 678 16.07 22.57 -18.09
C ARG A 678 16.41 21.23 -18.75
N ALA A 679 15.39 20.59 -19.33
CA ALA A 679 15.55 19.28 -19.96
C ALA A 679 16.04 19.38 -21.42
N SER A 680 16.88 18.42 -21.83
CA SER A 680 17.45 18.37 -23.18
C SER A 680 16.40 18.18 -24.27
N VAL A 681 15.35 17.42 -24.00
CA VAL A 681 14.21 17.19 -24.90
C VAL A 681 12.94 17.68 -24.22
N LEU A 682 12.17 18.51 -24.90
CA LEU A 682 10.85 18.95 -24.44
C LEU A 682 9.75 18.29 -25.27
N VAL A 683 8.83 17.60 -24.59
CA VAL A 683 7.69 16.90 -25.18
C VAL A 683 6.41 17.62 -24.76
N LEU A 684 5.67 18.12 -25.73
CA LEU A 684 4.47 18.92 -25.53
C LEU A 684 3.26 18.21 -26.16
N ASP A 685 2.39 17.62 -25.35
CA ASP A 685 1.13 17.01 -25.79
C ASP A 685 -0.02 17.99 -25.56
N GLU A 686 -0.52 18.61 -26.63
CA GLU A 686 -1.59 19.63 -26.58
C GLU A 686 -1.31 20.81 -25.62
N ALA A 687 -0.06 20.99 -25.21
CA ALA A 687 0.39 21.93 -24.18
C ALA A 687 0.06 23.40 -24.48
N THR A 688 -0.22 23.72 -25.74
CA THR A 688 -0.55 25.08 -26.20
C THR A 688 -2.02 25.25 -26.58
N ALA A 689 -2.85 24.22 -26.43
CA ALA A 689 -4.23 24.23 -26.92
C ALA A 689 -5.15 25.26 -26.23
N HIS A 690 -4.85 25.64 -24.98
CA HIS A 690 -5.62 26.65 -24.23
C HIS A 690 -4.96 28.04 -24.24
N LEU A 691 -3.94 28.26 -25.08
CA LEU A 691 -3.35 29.58 -25.32
C LEU A 691 -4.02 30.23 -26.54
N ASP A 692 -4.27 31.54 -26.45
CA ASP A 692 -4.64 32.32 -27.64
C ASP A 692 -3.55 32.23 -28.71
N ALA A 693 -3.93 32.32 -29.99
CA ALA A 693 -3.02 32.13 -31.11
C ALA A 693 -1.78 33.04 -31.09
N GLU A 694 -1.90 34.28 -30.58
CA GLU A 694 -0.77 35.20 -30.42
C GLU A 694 0.19 34.72 -29.32
N ASN A 695 -0.34 34.21 -28.21
CA ASN A 695 0.45 33.72 -27.08
C ASN A 695 1.17 32.41 -27.42
N GLU A 696 0.49 31.51 -28.12
CA GLU A 696 1.07 30.26 -28.65
C GLU A 696 2.23 30.57 -29.61
N ARG A 697 2.04 31.49 -30.55
CA ARG A 697 3.09 31.91 -31.50
C ARG A 697 4.30 32.47 -30.78
N LEU A 698 4.10 33.39 -29.84
CA LEU A 698 5.19 34.00 -29.08
C LEU A 698 6.00 32.96 -28.30
N LEU A 699 5.32 32.00 -27.68
CA LEU A 699 5.97 30.94 -26.92
C LEU A 699 6.82 30.03 -27.82
N LEU A 700 6.25 29.56 -28.93
CA LEU A 700 6.95 28.70 -29.88
C LEU A 700 8.12 29.44 -30.56
N GLN A 701 7.95 30.72 -30.88
CA GLN A 701 9.04 31.56 -31.39
C GLN A 701 10.17 31.65 -30.37
N THR A 702 9.85 31.88 -29.09
CA THR A 702 10.87 31.96 -28.05
C THR A 702 11.59 30.63 -27.85
N LEU A 703 10.87 29.49 -27.86
CA LEU A 703 11.49 28.16 -27.82
C LEU A 703 12.42 27.91 -29.01
N ARG A 704 12.02 28.36 -30.21
CA ARG A 704 12.85 28.26 -31.41
C ARG A 704 14.11 29.11 -31.32
N GLU A 705 14.01 30.34 -30.82
CA GLU A 705 15.17 31.20 -30.59
C GLU A 705 16.14 30.59 -29.56
N LEU A 706 15.62 29.94 -28.52
CA LEU A 706 16.42 29.22 -27.53
C LEU A 706 17.19 28.04 -28.14
N LEU A 707 16.61 27.34 -29.12
CA LEU A 707 17.26 26.25 -29.86
C LEU A 707 18.34 26.76 -30.83
N GLN A 708 18.15 27.91 -31.47
CA GLN A 708 19.06 28.44 -32.49
C GLN A 708 20.30 29.14 -31.94
N LYS A 709 20.19 29.77 -30.76
CA LYS A 709 21.30 30.56 -30.15
C LYS A 709 22.50 29.72 -29.70
N GLU A 710 22.39 28.39 -29.57
CA GLU A 710 23.57 27.54 -29.32
C GLU A 710 24.53 27.51 -30.52
N ASN A 711 24.00 27.47 -31.75
CA ASN A 711 24.79 27.28 -32.96
C ASN A 711 25.52 28.57 -33.43
N SER A 712 25.14 29.74 -32.93
CA SER A 712 25.69 31.04 -33.36
C SER A 712 26.75 31.63 -32.42
N THR A 713 27.08 30.97 -31.30
CA THR A 713 28.05 31.49 -30.29
C THR A 713 29.53 31.43 -30.69
N LEU A 714 29.86 31.04 -31.92
CA LEU A 714 31.23 31.10 -32.46
C LEU A 714 31.55 32.38 -33.22
N SER A 715 30.61 33.32 -33.40
CA SER A 715 30.91 34.57 -34.09
C SER A 715 30.08 35.74 -33.59
N THR A 716 30.80 36.81 -33.26
CA THR A 716 30.35 38.18 -32.94
C THR A 716 29.77 38.41 -31.55
N GLY A 717 30.58 39.08 -30.72
CA GLY A 717 30.14 39.70 -29.48
C GLY A 717 29.44 41.01 -29.82
N GLU A 718 28.12 41.03 -29.69
CA GLU A 718 27.37 42.26 -29.49
C GLU A 718 26.29 42.03 -28.44
N SER A 719 26.29 42.97 -27.50
CA SER A 719 25.66 42.89 -26.20
C SER A 719 24.38 43.71 -26.23
N GLU A 720 23.25 43.11 -26.57
CA GLU A 720 21.94 43.72 -26.32
C GLU A 720 20.92 42.70 -25.76
N ARG A 721 20.41 42.99 -24.55
CA ARG A 721 19.12 42.56 -23.96
C ARG A 721 18.67 41.10 -24.12
N ASN A 722 19.48 40.12 -23.74
CA ASN A 722 18.98 38.74 -23.65
C ASN A 722 18.38 38.46 -22.25
N GLU A 723 17.05 38.61 -22.13
CA GLU A 723 16.25 38.27 -20.94
C GLU A 723 16.16 36.75 -20.68
N THR A 724 16.70 35.92 -21.58
CA THR A 724 16.58 34.45 -21.59
C THR A 724 17.92 33.70 -21.42
N ARG A 725 18.85 34.24 -20.61
CA ARG A 725 20.23 33.72 -20.50
C ARG A 725 20.36 32.38 -19.78
N LEU A 726 19.42 32.01 -18.90
CA LEU A 726 19.58 30.80 -18.07
C LEU A 726 18.99 29.55 -18.73
N LEU A 727 18.05 29.72 -19.65
CA LEU A 727 17.43 28.63 -20.42
C LEU A 727 18.12 28.34 -21.76
N THR A 728 18.97 29.25 -22.26
CA THR A 728 19.76 29.03 -23.49
C THR A 728 20.66 27.80 -23.37
N GLY A 729 20.56 26.92 -24.36
CA GLY A 729 21.30 25.66 -24.46
C GLY A 729 20.88 24.53 -23.51
N ALA A 730 19.81 24.73 -22.75
CA ALA A 730 19.22 23.67 -21.96
C ALA A 730 18.37 22.72 -22.81
N VAL A 731 17.55 23.30 -23.71
CA VAL A 731 16.64 22.55 -24.57
C VAL A 731 17.30 22.39 -25.94
N LYS A 732 17.41 21.15 -26.40
CA LYS A 732 18.06 20.77 -27.66
C LYS A 732 17.08 20.25 -28.69
N THR A 733 15.91 19.73 -28.28
CA THR A 733 14.89 19.25 -29.23
C THR A 733 13.50 19.46 -28.65
N VAL A 734 12.56 19.90 -29.48
CA VAL A 734 11.16 20.09 -29.09
C VAL A 734 10.27 19.20 -29.96
N VAL A 735 9.51 18.32 -29.31
CA VAL A 735 8.49 17.47 -29.93
C VAL A 735 7.13 17.96 -29.51
N LEU A 736 6.31 18.38 -30.46
CA LEU A 736 5.00 18.99 -30.20
C LEU A 736 3.89 18.17 -30.88
N ILE A 737 2.87 17.75 -30.14
CA ILE A 737 1.60 17.31 -30.74
C ILE A 737 0.75 18.54 -30.98
N ALA A 738 0.55 18.86 -32.26
CA ALA A 738 -0.11 20.09 -32.67
C ALA A 738 -1.42 19.82 -33.41
N HIS A 739 -2.45 20.55 -32.98
CA HIS A 739 -3.73 20.67 -33.66
C HIS A 739 -3.96 22.05 -34.26
N SER A 740 -3.21 23.07 -33.84
CA SER A 740 -3.37 24.43 -34.37
C SER A 740 -2.53 24.65 -35.63
N LYS A 741 -3.09 25.38 -36.60
CA LYS A 741 -2.35 25.82 -37.79
C LYS A 741 -1.13 26.68 -37.42
N ALA A 742 -1.24 27.49 -36.36
CA ALA A 742 -0.15 28.33 -35.87
C ALA A 742 1.05 27.50 -35.39
N ALA A 743 0.82 26.44 -34.60
CA ALA A 743 1.88 25.54 -34.16
C ALA A 743 2.53 24.79 -35.33
N LEU A 744 1.72 24.30 -36.28
CA LEU A 744 2.23 23.59 -37.46
C LEU A 744 3.08 24.49 -38.37
N GLN A 745 2.71 25.77 -38.51
CA GLN A 745 3.48 26.74 -39.29
C GLN A 745 4.84 27.08 -38.66
N MET A 746 4.93 27.03 -37.33
CA MET A 746 6.15 27.38 -36.59
C MET A 746 7.14 26.21 -36.47
N ALA A 747 6.71 24.99 -36.74
CA ALA A 747 7.56 23.81 -36.70
C ALA A 747 8.51 23.73 -37.91
N ASP A 748 9.76 23.32 -37.68
CA ASP A 748 10.75 23.12 -38.74
C ASP A 748 10.40 21.88 -39.60
N SER A 749 9.80 20.86 -38.97
CA SER A 749 9.30 19.65 -39.62
C SER A 749 7.94 19.25 -39.05
N VAL A 750 7.03 18.83 -39.92
CA VAL A 750 5.70 18.30 -39.57
C VAL A 750 5.63 16.83 -39.96
N VAL A 751 5.13 15.99 -39.06
CA VAL A 751 4.92 14.55 -39.24
C VAL A 751 3.42 14.28 -39.16
N VAL A 752 2.86 13.64 -40.18
CA VAL A 752 1.43 13.32 -40.26
C VAL A 752 1.21 11.83 -40.03
N LEU A 753 0.50 11.50 -38.96
CA LEU A 753 0.11 10.15 -38.59
C LEU A 753 -1.33 9.84 -39.01
N ARG A 754 -1.53 8.64 -39.55
CA ARG A 754 -2.86 8.11 -39.88
C ARG A 754 -2.90 6.62 -39.58
N ALA A 755 -3.88 6.19 -38.77
CA ALA A 755 -4.12 4.78 -38.45
C ALA A 755 -2.87 4.00 -37.96
N GLY A 756 -1.98 4.67 -37.23
CA GLY A 756 -0.76 4.09 -36.66
C GLY A 756 0.46 4.09 -37.59
N GLU A 757 0.38 4.73 -38.76
CA GLU A 757 1.46 4.82 -39.76
C GLU A 757 1.79 6.29 -40.07
N ILE A 758 3.04 6.55 -40.46
CA ILE A 758 3.48 7.88 -40.93
C ILE A 758 3.21 7.98 -42.41
N VAL A 759 2.37 8.94 -42.80
CA VAL A 759 1.94 9.13 -44.19
C VAL A 759 2.76 10.24 -44.87
N GLU A 760 3.08 11.31 -44.13
CA GLU A 760 3.78 12.47 -44.67
C GLU A 760 4.77 13.03 -43.65
N GLN A 761 5.92 13.52 -44.13
CA GLN A 761 6.91 14.23 -43.34
C GLN A 761 7.59 15.32 -44.18
N GLY A 762 7.72 16.53 -43.65
CA GLY A 762 8.36 17.65 -44.34
C GLY A 762 8.06 18.99 -43.70
N SER A 763 8.52 20.10 -44.29
CA SER A 763 8.17 21.43 -43.81
C SER A 763 6.71 21.76 -44.11
N PHE A 764 6.09 22.60 -43.29
CA PHE A 764 4.68 22.97 -43.44
C PHE A 764 4.32 23.42 -44.87
N GLU A 765 5.14 24.29 -45.46
CA GLU A 765 4.90 24.81 -46.81
C GLU A 765 4.95 23.73 -47.90
N THR A 766 5.88 22.77 -47.77
CA THR A 766 6.02 21.69 -48.76
C THR A 766 4.83 20.74 -48.72
N LEU A 767 4.37 20.38 -47.52
CA LEU A 767 3.25 19.47 -47.32
C LEU A 767 1.91 20.10 -47.73
N VAL A 768 1.72 21.40 -47.48
CA VAL A 768 0.52 22.13 -47.94
C VAL A 768 0.48 22.21 -49.47
N LYS A 769 1.63 22.48 -50.13
CA LYS A 769 1.72 22.48 -51.60
C LYS A 769 1.49 21.10 -52.22
N ALA A 770 1.91 20.04 -51.53
CA ALA A 770 1.67 18.66 -51.96
C ALA A 770 0.17 18.26 -51.93
N ASN A 771 -0.69 19.05 -51.24
CA ASN A 771 -2.13 18.85 -51.16
C ASN A 771 -2.55 17.43 -50.71
N GLY A 772 -1.76 16.84 -49.80
CA GLY A 772 -1.99 15.52 -49.24
C GLY A 772 -2.85 15.51 -47.97
N GLU A 773 -2.59 14.57 -47.05
CA GLU A 773 -3.34 14.38 -45.82
C GLU A 773 -3.24 15.59 -44.88
N LEU A 774 -2.10 16.29 -44.80
CA LEU A 774 -2.02 17.54 -44.01
C LEU A 774 -2.99 18.60 -44.53
N ALA A 775 -3.02 18.82 -45.85
CA ALA A 775 -3.91 19.81 -46.47
C ALA A 775 -5.39 19.43 -46.29
N ARG A 776 -5.70 18.13 -46.31
CA ARG A 776 -7.03 17.62 -45.97
C ARG A 776 -7.40 17.93 -44.52
N LEU A 777 -6.50 17.70 -43.56
CA LEU A 777 -6.73 17.99 -42.15
C LEU A 777 -6.95 19.49 -41.91
N LEU A 778 -6.15 20.36 -42.55
CA LEU A 778 -6.30 21.81 -42.45
C LEU A 778 -7.64 22.30 -43.02
N LYS A 779 -8.07 21.78 -44.18
CA LYS A 779 -9.39 22.12 -44.76
C LYS A 779 -10.54 21.70 -43.84
N LEU A 780 -10.43 20.53 -43.22
CA LEU A 780 -11.42 20.06 -42.24
C LEU A 780 -11.46 20.98 -41.00
N GLN A 781 -10.30 21.42 -40.53
CA GLN A 781 -10.19 22.36 -39.39
C GLN A 781 -10.79 23.73 -39.70
N GLU A 782 -10.50 24.28 -40.88
CA GLU A 782 -11.05 25.56 -41.35
C GLU A 782 -12.59 25.49 -41.49
N GLN A 783 -13.13 24.39 -42.01
CA GLN A 783 -14.57 24.17 -42.10
C GLN A 783 -15.24 24.05 -40.72
N SER A 784 -14.60 23.41 -39.75
CA SER A 784 -15.12 23.33 -38.38
C SER A 784 -15.02 24.67 -37.60
N GLY A 785 -14.03 25.51 -37.89
CA GLY A 785 -13.88 26.85 -37.30
C GLY A 785 -14.95 27.83 -37.80
N ASP A 786 -15.23 27.84 -39.10
CA ASP A 786 -16.23 28.74 -39.73
C ASP A 786 -17.68 28.43 -39.30
N THR A 787 -17.98 27.19 -38.91
CA THR A 787 -19.30 26.84 -38.35
C THR A 787 -19.54 27.40 -36.96
N SER A 788 -18.50 27.70 -36.17
CA SER A 788 -18.67 28.26 -34.81
C SER A 788 -18.94 29.77 -34.81
N GLU A 789 -18.57 30.50 -35.87
CA GLU A 789 -18.85 31.93 -36.01
C GLU A 789 -20.18 32.25 -36.69
N ARG A 790 -20.80 31.29 -37.40
CA ARG A 790 -22.04 31.51 -38.17
C ARG A 790 -23.36 31.26 -37.41
N THR A 791 -23.34 30.83 -36.15
CA THR A 791 -24.56 30.51 -35.36
C THR A 791 -24.90 31.50 -34.25
N ALA A 792 -24.54 32.78 -34.38
CA ALA A 792 -25.15 33.85 -33.58
C ALA A 792 -26.11 34.68 -34.47
N PRO A 793 -27.41 34.33 -34.56
CA PRO A 793 -28.37 35.26 -35.12
C PRO A 793 -28.55 36.42 -34.14
N ASN A 794 -28.20 37.63 -34.60
CA ASN A 794 -28.64 38.89 -34.02
C ASN A 794 -30.17 38.89 -33.95
N HIS A 795 -30.73 38.60 -32.77
CA HIS A 795 -32.09 39.02 -32.42
C HIS A 795 -32.00 40.13 -31.38
N ALA A 796 -31.72 41.34 -31.86
CA ALA A 796 -32.12 42.57 -31.22
C ALA A 796 -33.23 43.20 -32.08
N GLU A 797 -34.49 42.91 -31.74
CA GLU A 797 -35.66 43.76 -32.05
C GLU A 797 -36.92 43.22 -31.34
N LYS A 798 -37.12 43.64 -30.09
CA LYS A 798 -38.33 44.36 -29.60
C LYS A 798 -38.25 44.61 -28.10
#